data_AF-A0AAV8VIF6-F1
#
_entry.id   AF-A0AAV8VIF6-F1
#
_cell.length_a   1.000
_cell.length_b   1.000
_cell.length_c   1.000
_cell.angle_alpha   90.00
_cell.angle_beta   90.00
_cell.angle_gamma   90.00
#
_symmetry.space_group_name_H-M   'P 1'
#
loop_
_entity.id
_entity.type
_entity.pdbx_description
1 polymer ?
#
loop_
_entity_poly.entity_id
_entity_poly.type
_entity_poly.pdbx_seq_one_letter_code
_entity_poly.pdbx_strand_id
1 'polypeptide(L)'
;MLVYKDSSVINHQRGQKRKRGSGFVNSLINKLPFELHIPGYQYCGPGTKLEKRLQRGEPGINELDQHCRRHDIAYRNSSDLLDRHKADLILQKAATERVQSQDASLGEKAAAWLISNTMKTKRRLGMGIRLKKEGNSRRRSKTKEGKGIRRRSNTHLRKHRNRVIPPPAALREGGFLPLLLPILGALGALGGGAAGIAKAVNDAKSNKQQLEEQQRHNLAMEKAATEKGSYEIEEITKFIRENVQAPAKINIVPIPHASTVRIETNVDIDFGQPNTIGRLLGFEKRLLKANYLNESDFAVEILKINALGVDCNIASGSYFNGNPVHIIHQFFPTVSAGYKIVESPVNILYFPVTVKTITNVTIQILDERGNLVNFRGETITCKKTKPTQMEILNVLEQPLVDNSIVSWEYHNYQPYINSSFEYNDELRIPIQELDAYTLPCESMLYLEGRLTKDDGQPATKLKLINNAFAFLFRELRYELNGVLVDSIRNVGLTSTLKSYLSYNEVESIALENVGWYPRSTRVLDIANGKFSVCIPLKMLMGFFEDYKKIILNMKQELVLIRCSNDIDAVISEDDSEKPKIHIERIYWRMAHITVAIPQQLALTKILDKNREILLSFRSWELIELPSLSENTKHMWPVKTTTKMETPRHVIIVLQTGKKENIKENKCEFDHCQLTNVRVFLNSERYPYNDLFLDFENNKFATLYEMFARFRQAYYEKENEPIFTPKQFKDIAPIVYIDCSRQKEAIQSGAVVLRIELERKDNVPKDTTAYCLVLHDKLYSYNPLTKIVKQE
;
A
#
# COMPACT_ATOMS: atom_id res chain seq x y z
N MET A 1 -10.02 -50.70 -36.21
CA MET A 1 -9.87 -51.59 -37.39
C MET A 1 -10.10 -50.72 -38.63
N LEU A 2 -9.10 -50.58 -39.53
CA LEU A 2 -9.16 -50.25 -40.98
C LEU A 2 -10.05 -49.05 -41.47
N VAL A 3 -9.69 -48.16 -42.42
CA VAL A 3 -8.62 -48.09 -43.45
C VAL A 3 -8.15 -46.62 -43.65
N TYR A 4 -6.94 -46.45 -44.23
CA TYR A 4 -6.36 -45.20 -44.78
C TYR A 4 -7.06 -44.64 -46.05
N LYS A 5 -6.87 -43.33 -46.34
CA LYS A 5 -6.12 -42.90 -47.56
C LYS A 5 -5.74 -41.40 -47.60
N ASP A 6 -4.50 -41.13 -48.01
CA ASP A 6 -4.00 -39.81 -48.41
C ASP A 6 -4.36 -39.45 -49.87
N SER A 7 -4.32 -38.14 -50.18
CA SER A 7 -3.88 -37.59 -51.48
C SER A 7 -3.65 -36.09 -51.39
N SER A 8 -2.41 -35.62 -51.60
CA SER A 8 -2.07 -34.19 -51.68
C SER A 8 -1.53 -33.83 -53.07
N VAL A 9 -2.09 -32.80 -53.71
CA VAL A 9 -1.47 -32.07 -54.83
C VAL A 9 -1.84 -30.57 -54.72
N ILE A 10 -0.92 -29.72 -55.16
CA ILE A 10 -0.92 -28.26 -55.00
C ILE A 10 -1.42 -27.58 -56.28
N ASN A 11 -2.23 -26.51 -56.17
CA ASN A 11 -1.93 -25.26 -56.91
C ASN A 11 -2.66 -23.98 -56.44
N HIS A 12 -2.15 -22.85 -56.90
CA HIS A 12 -2.51 -21.48 -56.46
C HIS A 12 -3.86 -20.96 -56.99
N GLN A 13 -4.50 -20.06 -56.22
CA GLN A 13 -4.54 -18.61 -56.55
C GLN A 13 -5.02 -17.73 -55.38
N ARG A 14 -4.55 -16.47 -55.33
CA ARG A 14 -4.88 -15.49 -54.27
C ARG A 14 -6.10 -14.64 -54.64
N GLY A 15 -7.16 -14.71 -53.83
CA GLY A 15 -8.31 -13.78 -53.89
C GLY A 15 -8.41 -12.89 -52.64
N GLN A 16 -8.29 -11.57 -52.79
CA GLN A 16 -8.43 -10.63 -51.67
C GLN A 16 -9.89 -10.50 -51.20
N LYS A 17 -10.23 -11.09 -50.05
CA LYS A 17 -11.52 -10.79 -49.38
C LYS A 17 -11.48 -9.36 -48.79
N ARG A 18 -12.38 -8.49 -49.25
CA ARG A 18 -12.73 -7.23 -48.56
C ARG A 18 -13.14 -7.54 -47.12
N LYS A 19 -12.32 -7.16 -46.13
CA LYS A 19 -12.69 -7.28 -44.71
C LYS A 19 -13.81 -6.31 -44.38
N ARG A 20 -15.05 -6.82 -44.23
CA ARG A 20 -16.03 -6.16 -43.36
C ARG A 20 -15.44 -6.14 -41.94
N GLY A 21 -15.56 -5.02 -41.24
CA GLY A 21 -15.16 -4.91 -39.84
C GLY A 21 -16.11 -5.69 -38.93
N SER A 22 -15.96 -7.02 -38.84
CA SER A 22 -16.65 -7.87 -37.87
C SER A 22 -16.07 -7.69 -36.47
N GLY A 23 -16.19 -6.47 -35.93
CA GLY A 23 -15.73 -6.13 -34.60
C GLY A 23 -16.65 -6.70 -33.53
N PHE A 24 -16.14 -7.65 -32.75
CA PHE A 24 -16.77 -8.19 -31.53
C PHE A 24 -17.31 -7.08 -30.61
N VAL A 25 -16.57 -5.97 -30.53
CA VAL A 25 -16.95 -4.73 -29.81
C VAL A 25 -18.31 -4.17 -30.27
N ASN A 26 -18.60 -4.13 -31.58
CA ASN A 26 -19.90 -3.63 -32.07
C ASN A 26 -21.06 -4.58 -31.74
N SER A 27 -20.81 -5.89 -31.59
CA SER A 27 -21.83 -6.84 -31.14
C SER A 27 -22.06 -6.83 -29.63
N LEU A 28 -21.07 -6.36 -28.84
CA LEU A 28 -21.24 -6.13 -27.40
C LEU A 28 -21.95 -4.80 -27.13
N ILE A 29 -21.55 -3.70 -27.78
CA ILE A 29 -22.18 -2.37 -27.58
C ILE A 29 -23.67 -2.42 -27.92
N ASN A 30 -24.06 -3.08 -29.01
CA ASN A 30 -25.46 -3.27 -29.40
C ASN A 30 -26.25 -4.25 -28.49
N LYS A 31 -25.63 -4.81 -27.44
CA LYS A 31 -26.25 -5.71 -26.45
C LYS A 31 -26.31 -5.13 -25.02
N LEU A 32 -25.79 -3.92 -24.79
CA LEU A 32 -25.93 -3.25 -23.49
C LEU A 32 -27.38 -2.77 -23.31
N PRO A 33 -28.05 -3.06 -22.18
CA PRO A 33 -29.44 -2.65 -21.96
C PRO A 33 -29.57 -1.15 -21.63
N PHE A 34 -28.51 -0.50 -21.16
CA PHE A 34 -28.45 0.91 -20.77
C PHE A 34 -27.62 1.76 -21.74
N GLU A 35 -27.86 3.07 -21.74
CA GLU A 35 -27.06 4.09 -22.44
C GLU A 35 -26.15 4.77 -21.43
N LEU A 36 -24.86 4.95 -21.75
CA LEU A 36 -23.90 5.59 -20.83
C LEU A 36 -23.68 7.05 -21.26
N HIS A 37 -24.50 7.96 -20.73
CA HIS A 37 -24.46 9.39 -21.06
C HIS A 37 -23.84 10.21 -19.93
N ILE A 38 -23.29 11.38 -20.27
CA ILE A 38 -23.05 12.44 -19.28
C ILE A 38 -24.41 12.83 -18.68
N PRO A 39 -24.57 12.89 -17.34
CA PRO A 39 -25.83 13.27 -16.72
C PRO A 39 -26.33 14.62 -17.25
N GLY A 40 -27.58 14.66 -17.71
CA GLY A 40 -28.18 15.85 -18.33
C GLY A 40 -27.91 16.07 -19.83
N TYR A 41 -27.29 15.14 -20.55
CA TYR A 41 -27.00 15.25 -22.00
C TYR A 41 -27.78 14.23 -22.86
N GLN A 42 -28.38 14.65 -23.98
CA GLN A 42 -29.19 13.79 -24.85
C GLN A 42 -28.36 12.98 -25.86
N TYR A 43 -27.15 13.41 -26.19
CA TYR A 43 -26.33 12.82 -27.25
C TYR A 43 -24.87 12.56 -26.86
N CYS A 44 -24.34 13.22 -25.83
CA CYS A 44 -22.98 12.96 -25.38
C CYS A 44 -22.86 11.68 -24.51
N GLY A 45 -22.77 10.51 -25.18
CA GLY A 45 -22.50 9.23 -24.53
C GLY A 45 -22.34 8.05 -25.50
N PRO A 46 -21.50 7.03 -25.20
CA PRO A 46 -21.53 5.78 -25.96
C PRO A 46 -22.87 5.03 -25.76
N GLY A 47 -23.49 4.66 -26.88
CA GLY A 47 -24.72 3.86 -26.91
C GLY A 47 -26.01 4.61 -27.24
N THR A 48 -25.94 5.93 -27.48
CA THR A 48 -27.06 6.81 -27.88
C THR A 48 -28.10 6.10 -28.76
N LYS A 49 -29.36 5.98 -28.30
CA LYS A 49 -30.46 5.44 -29.13
C LYS A 49 -30.98 6.51 -30.12
N LEU A 50 -30.08 6.98 -30.99
CA LEU A 50 -30.22 8.13 -31.88
C LEU A 50 -31.55 8.18 -32.64
N GLU A 51 -32.01 7.05 -33.20
CA GLU A 51 -33.30 6.95 -33.91
C GLU A 51 -34.48 7.38 -33.04
N LYS A 52 -34.52 6.93 -31.78
CA LYS A 52 -35.60 7.23 -30.84
C LYS A 52 -35.60 8.68 -30.36
N ARG A 53 -34.46 9.38 -30.41
CA ARG A 53 -34.36 10.82 -30.08
C ARG A 53 -34.70 11.69 -31.30
N LEU A 54 -34.22 11.31 -32.50
CA LEU A 54 -34.57 12.01 -33.74
C LEU A 54 -36.08 11.92 -34.06
N GLN A 55 -36.72 10.77 -33.82
CA GLN A 55 -38.18 10.61 -33.94
C GLN A 55 -38.98 11.45 -32.94
N ARG A 56 -38.37 11.89 -31.83
CA ARG A 56 -38.97 12.80 -30.83
C ARG A 56 -38.69 14.28 -31.08
N GLY A 57 -37.93 14.61 -32.14
CA GLY A 57 -37.57 16.00 -32.45
C GLY A 57 -36.57 16.65 -31.50
N GLU A 58 -35.95 15.88 -30.58
CA GLU A 58 -35.02 16.38 -29.57
C GLU A 58 -33.84 17.13 -30.23
N PRO A 59 -33.58 18.41 -29.89
CA PRO A 59 -32.59 19.23 -30.58
C PRO A 59 -31.14 19.01 -30.11
N GLY A 60 -30.96 18.57 -28.86
CA GLY A 60 -29.71 18.67 -28.08
C GLY A 60 -29.79 19.84 -27.09
N ILE A 61 -29.34 19.64 -25.84
CA ILE A 61 -29.60 20.55 -24.70
C ILE A 61 -28.73 21.81 -24.72
N ASN A 62 -27.52 21.74 -25.28
CA ASN A 62 -26.62 22.87 -25.51
C ASN A 62 -25.78 22.62 -26.77
N GLU A 63 -24.88 23.55 -27.14
CA GLU A 63 -24.07 23.41 -28.35
C GLU A 63 -23.21 22.14 -28.32
N LEU A 64 -22.56 21.84 -27.20
CA LEU A 64 -21.78 20.61 -27.05
C LEU A 64 -22.62 19.35 -27.35
N ASP A 65 -23.86 19.29 -26.84
CA ASP A 65 -24.80 18.20 -27.08
C ASP A 65 -25.27 18.15 -28.55
N GLN A 66 -25.42 19.31 -29.21
CA GLN A 66 -25.64 19.37 -30.66
C GLN A 66 -24.43 18.86 -31.47
N HIS A 67 -23.20 19.10 -31.01
CA HIS A 67 -22.01 18.54 -31.65
C HIS A 67 -21.92 17.02 -31.47
N CYS A 68 -22.28 16.49 -30.29
CA CYS A 68 -22.46 15.05 -30.08
C CYS A 68 -23.55 14.46 -31.00
N ARG A 69 -24.70 15.13 -31.15
CA ARG A 69 -25.78 14.76 -32.08
C ARG A 69 -25.31 14.69 -33.53
N ARG A 70 -24.54 15.69 -33.99
CA ARG A 70 -23.94 15.73 -35.34
C ARG A 70 -22.92 14.60 -35.55
N HIS A 71 -22.09 14.30 -34.55
CA HIS A 71 -21.15 13.18 -34.56
C HIS A 71 -21.87 11.83 -34.71
N ASP A 72 -22.91 11.57 -33.91
CA ASP A 72 -23.63 10.29 -33.93
C ASP A 72 -24.37 10.07 -35.25
N ILE A 73 -24.92 11.15 -35.84
CA ILE A 73 -25.50 11.12 -37.19
C ILE A 73 -24.41 10.76 -38.23
N ALA A 74 -23.23 11.39 -38.17
CA ALA A 74 -22.12 11.07 -39.07
C ALA A 74 -21.62 9.63 -38.89
N TYR A 75 -21.55 9.12 -37.66
CA TYR A 75 -21.18 7.74 -37.34
C TYR A 75 -22.22 6.70 -37.77
N ARG A 76 -23.50 7.05 -37.79
CA ARG A 76 -24.59 6.19 -38.31
C ARG A 76 -24.64 6.21 -39.84
N ASN A 77 -24.46 7.37 -40.46
CA ASN A 77 -24.57 7.54 -41.92
C ASN A 77 -23.31 7.06 -42.67
N SER A 78 -22.14 7.01 -42.01
CA SER A 78 -20.90 6.48 -42.58
C SER A 78 -20.48 5.17 -41.90
N SER A 79 -20.15 4.16 -42.69
CA SER A 79 -19.46 2.95 -42.23
C SER A 79 -17.96 2.96 -42.57
N ASP A 80 -17.48 4.02 -43.22
CA ASP A 80 -16.08 4.17 -43.60
C ASP A 80 -15.20 4.67 -42.44
N LEU A 81 -13.93 4.30 -42.45
CA LEU A 81 -12.99 4.65 -41.39
C LEU A 81 -12.53 6.11 -41.46
N LEU A 82 -12.38 6.68 -42.66
CA LEU A 82 -11.91 8.06 -42.85
C LEU A 82 -13.00 9.07 -42.50
N ASP A 83 -14.26 8.81 -42.91
CA ASP A 83 -15.41 9.64 -42.53
C ASP A 83 -15.63 9.64 -41.00
N ARG A 84 -15.42 8.48 -40.34
CA ARG A 84 -15.49 8.37 -38.88
C ARG A 84 -14.34 9.08 -38.18
N HIS A 85 -13.10 8.96 -38.68
CA HIS A 85 -11.97 9.75 -38.18
C HIS A 85 -12.14 11.27 -38.40
N LYS A 86 -12.88 11.67 -39.44
CA LYS A 86 -13.27 13.06 -39.70
C LYS A 86 -14.35 13.52 -38.71
N ALA A 87 -15.34 12.70 -38.41
CA ALA A 87 -16.34 12.97 -37.37
C ALA A 87 -15.69 13.10 -35.97
N ASP A 88 -14.75 12.21 -35.62
CA ASP A 88 -13.95 12.30 -34.39
C ASP A 88 -13.15 13.60 -34.31
N LEU A 89 -12.51 14.00 -35.40
CA LEU A 89 -11.75 15.26 -35.47
C LEU A 89 -12.66 16.49 -35.30
N ILE A 90 -13.85 16.49 -35.92
CA ILE A 90 -14.82 17.59 -35.82
C ILE A 90 -15.38 17.70 -34.40
N LEU A 91 -15.77 16.58 -33.78
CA LEU A 91 -16.25 16.61 -32.39
C LEU A 91 -15.13 16.99 -31.41
N GLN A 92 -13.90 16.49 -31.61
CA GLN A 92 -12.77 16.90 -30.76
C GLN A 92 -12.52 18.41 -30.85
N LYS A 93 -12.54 19.00 -32.05
CA LYS A 93 -12.36 20.44 -32.24
C LYS A 93 -13.45 21.25 -31.54
N ALA A 94 -14.71 21.00 -31.86
CA ALA A 94 -15.84 21.71 -31.26
C ALA A 94 -15.88 21.57 -29.73
N ALA A 95 -15.56 20.40 -29.18
CA ALA A 95 -15.44 20.22 -27.74
C ALA A 95 -14.23 20.98 -27.16
N THR A 96 -13.11 21.08 -27.86
CA THR A 96 -11.97 21.91 -27.42
C THR A 96 -12.31 23.40 -27.44
N GLU A 97 -13.10 23.83 -28.42
CA GLU A 97 -13.57 25.21 -28.59
C GLU A 97 -14.58 25.61 -27.49
N ARG A 98 -15.57 24.75 -27.15
CA ARG A 98 -16.51 24.98 -26.01
C ARG A 98 -15.83 25.03 -24.63
N VAL A 99 -14.64 24.44 -24.44
CA VAL A 99 -13.87 24.61 -23.18
C VAL A 99 -13.44 26.06 -22.98
N GLN A 100 -13.12 26.77 -24.07
CA GLN A 100 -12.55 28.12 -24.04
C GLN A 100 -13.59 29.22 -24.28
N SER A 101 -14.81 28.90 -24.73
CA SER A 101 -15.82 29.90 -25.04
C SER A 101 -16.33 30.62 -23.78
N GLN A 102 -16.68 31.90 -23.87
CA GLN A 102 -17.09 32.69 -22.71
C GLN A 102 -18.55 32.40 -22.29
N ASP A 103 -19.40 32.03 -23.25
CA ASP A 103 -20.83 31.74 -23.09
C ASP A 103 -21.14 30.35 -22.50
N ALA A 104 -20.20 29.39 -22.59
CA ALA A 104 -20.41 28.04 -22.06
C ALA A 104 -20.43 28.03 -20.53
N SER A 105 -21.44 27.35 -19.95
CA SER A 105 -21.54 27.15 -18.50
C SER A 105 -20.38 26.32 -17.94
N LEU A 106 -20.12 26.41 -16.63
CA LEU A 106 -19.07 25.61 -15.97
C LEU A 106 -19.27 24.09 -16.16
N GLY A 107 -20.52 23.61 -16.11
CA GLY A 107 -20.86 22.22 -16.37
C GLY A 107 -20.61 21.82 -17.84
N GLU A 108 -20.95 22.69 -18.79
CA GLU A 108 -20.67 22.43 -20.22
C GLU A 108 -19.17 22.43 -20.50
N LYS A 109 -18.39 23.33 -19.90
CA LYS A 109 -16.92 23.35 -20.00
C LYS A 109 -16.29 22.07 -19.46
N ALA A 110 -16.77 21.55 -18.33
CA ALA A 110 -16.30 20.28 -17.78
C ALA A 110 -16.62 19.08 -18.71
N ALA A 111 -17.85 19.02 -19.24
CA ALA A 111 -18.24 18.01 -20.22
C ALA A 111 -17.45 18.11 -21.54
N ALA A 112 -17.20 19.33 -22.02
CA ALA A 112 -16.42 19.61 -23.23
C ALA A 112 -14.94 19.21 -23.06
N TRP A 113 -14.36 19.44 -21.88
CA TRP A 113 -13.00 19.03 -21.52
C TRP A 113 -12.88 17.50 -21.48
N LEU A 114 -13.86 16.82 -20.88
CA LEU A 114 -13.92 15.36 -20.87
C LEU A 114 -13.99 14.79 -22.30
N ILE A 115 -14.92 15.27 -23.13
CA ILE A 115 -15.11 14.78 -24.51
C ILE A 115 -13.89 15.07 -25.39
N SER A 116 -13.32 16.28 -25.32
CA SER A 116 -12.15 16.64 -26.13
C SER A 116 -10.94 15.77 -25.78
N ASN A 117 -10.71 15.46 -24.49
CA ASN A 117 -9.67 14.52 -24.07
C ASN A 117 -9.99 13.06 -24.45
N THR A 118 -11.22 12.58 -24.27
CA THR A 118 -11.62 11.24 -24.71
C THR A 118 -11.42 11.06 -26.23
N MET A 119 -11.80 12.06 -27.05
CA MET A 119 -11.62 12.02 -28.50
C MET A 119 -10.16 12.19 -28.92
N LYS A 120 -9.36 13.00 -28.22
CA LYS A 120 -7.90 13.10 -28.39
C LYS A 120 -7.22 11.75 -28.15
N THR A 121 -7.64 11.03 -27.12
CA THR A 121 -7.17 9.68 -26.78
C THR A 121 -7.64 8.64 -27.81
N LYS A 122 -8.93 8.63 -28.18
CA LYS A 122 -9.49 7.77 -29.24
C LYS A 122 -8.74 7.90 -30.57
N ARG A 123 -8.44 9.14 -30.99
CA ARG A 123 -7.67 9.44 -32.22
C ARG A 123 -6.18 9.13 -32.11
N ARG A 124 -5.59 9.12 -30.90
CA ARG A 124 -4.21 8.68 -30.66
C ARG A 124 -4.05 7.16 -30.58
N LEU A 125 -5.01 6.45 -29.98
CA LEU A 125 -4.96 4.99 -29.76
C LEU A 125 -5.42 4.16 -30.96
N GLY A 126 -6.15 4.74 -31.91
CA GLY A 126 -6.30 4.23 -33.27
C GLY A 126 -6.68 2.74 -33.39
N MET A 127 -7.92 2.38 -33.01
CA MET A 127 -8.48 1.03 -33.23
C MET A 127 -8.71 0.75 -34.73
N GLY A 128 -7.62 0.62 -35.49
CA GLY A 128 -7.62 0.70 -36.96
C GLY A 128 -6.33 0.27 -37.67
N ILE A 129 -5.52 -0.60 -37.06
CA ILE A 129 -4.29 -1.23 -37.60
C ILE A 129 -3.03 -0.32 -37.61
N ARG A 130 -1.87 -0.94 -37.35
CA ARG A 130 -0.51 -0.35 -37.41
C ARG A 130 -0.28 0.45 -38.70
N LEU A 131 0.17 1.69 -38.57
CA LEU A 131 0.98 2.34 -39.59
C LEU A 131 2.42 1.81 -39.49
N LYS A 132 2.88 1.08 -40.52
CA LYS A 132 4.32 1.05 -40.81
C LYS A 132 4.71 2.44 -41.35
N LYS A 133 5.87 2.96 -40.93
CA LYS A 133 6.59 3.93 -41.77
C LYS A 133 7.04 3.20 -43.04
N GLU A 134 6.89 3.84 -44.19
CA GLU A 134 7.99 4.14 -45.13
C GLU A 134 7.48 4.99 -46.31
N GLY A 135 8.40 5.53 -47.10
CA GLY A 135 8.12 6.62 -48.04
C GLY A 135 7.60 6.20 -49.42
N ASN A 136 7.21 7.22 -50.19
CA ASN A 136 7.06 7.24 -51.66
C ASN A 136 6.05 6.27 -52.34
N SER A 137 4.85 6.83 -52.59
CA SER A 137 4.43 7.27 -53.96
C SER A 137 3.26 6.57 -54.70
N ARG A 138 2.38 7.44 -55.25
CA ARG A 138 1.59 7.37 -56.52
C ARG A 138 0.49 6.29 -56.78
N ARG A 139 -0.76 6.79 -56.75
CA ARG A 139 -1.86 6.68 -57.76
C ARG A 139 -2.62 5.35 -58.05
N ARG A 140 -3.98 5.45 -57.94
CA ARG A 140 -5.07 4.91 -58.83
C ARG A 140 -5.29 3.37 -58.91
N SER A 141 -6.47 2.80 -59.28
CA SER A 141 -7.90 3.22 -59.14
C SER A 141 -8.90 2.14 -59.64
N LYS A 142 -10.07 1.94 -58.97
CA LYS A 142 -11.32 1.23 -59.44
C LYS A 142 -11.17 -0.29 -59.74
N THR A 143 -12.19 -1.15 -59.95
CA THR A 143 -13.68 -1.06 -60.12
C THR A 143 -14.37 -2.33 -59.50
N LYS A 144 -15.65 -2.34 -59.05
CA LYS A 144 -16.90 -2.99 -59.63
C LYS A 144 -16.80 -4.47 -60.13
N GLU A 145 -17.82 -5.36 -60.10
CA GLU A 145 -19.28 -5.25 -59.82
C GLU A 145 -20.00 -6.61 -59.47
N GLY A 146 -21.25 -6.55 -58.92
CA GLY A 146 -22.36 -7.54 -59.09
C GLY A 146 -22.41 -8.83 -58.25
N LYS A 147 -23.54 -9.57 -58.09
CA LYS A 147 -25.00 -9.32 -58.28
C LYS A 147 -25.85 -10.40 -57.52
N GLY A 148 -26.98 -10.03 -56.87
CA GLY A 148 -28.16 -10.90 -56.56
C GLY A 148 -28.08 -11.99 -55.45
N ILE A 149 -29.17 -12.70 -55.05
CA ILE A 149 -30.64 -12.50 -55.28
C ILE A 149 -31.55 -13.39 -54.35
N ARG A 150 -32.69 -12.86 -53.82
CA ARG A 150 -33.94 -13.56 -53.33
C ARG A 150 -33.86 -14.51 -52.07
N ARG A 151 -34.95 -14.93 -51.35
CA ARG A 151 -36.44 -14.72 -51.38
C ARG A 151 -37.12 -15.07 -50.02
N ARG A 152 -38.26 -14.40 -49.66
CA ARG A 152 -39.56 -14.85 -49.00
C ARG A 152 -39.58 -15.84 -47.79
N SER A 153 -40.59 -15.95 -46.88
CA SER A 153 -41.78 -15.19 -46.36
C SER A 153 -42.40 -16.03 -45.17
N ASN A 154 -43.59 -15.88 -44.51
CA ASN A 154 -44.81 -15.04 -44.58
C ASN A 154 -45.73 -15.19 -43.30
N THR A 155 -46.61 -14.21 -42.97
CA THR A 155 -47.95 -14.34 -42.27
C THR A 155 -48.11 -14.93 -40.83
N HIS A 156 -49.16 -14.73 -39.99
CA HIS A 156 -50.49 -14.03 -40.04
C HIS A 156 -51.03 -13.60 -38.62
N LEU A 157 -51.91 -12.56 -38.54
CA LEU A 157 -53.09 -12.26 -37.66
C LEU A 157 -53.13 -12.64 -36.12
N ARG A 158 -53.38 -11.71 -35.15
CA ARG A 158 -54.68 -11.31 -34.45
C ARG A 158 -55.44 -12.46 -33.73
N LYS A 159 -56.08 -12.39 -32.53
CA LYS A 159 -56.50 -11.39 -31.47
C LYS A 159 -56.85 -12.22 -30.15
N HIS A 160 -57.33 -11.79 -28.94
CA HIS A 160 -57.76 -10.49 -28.36
C HIS A 160 -57.57 -10.22 -26.82
N ARG A 161 -58.35 -10.80 -25.86
CA ARG A 161 -58.56 -10.37 -24.41
C ARG A 161 -59.51 -11.37 -23.64
N ASN A 162 -59.82 -11.41 -22.31
CA ASN A 162 -59.46 -10.69 -21.05
C ASN A 162 -59.99 -11.42 -19.74
N ARG A 163 -59.30 -11.35 -18.56
CA ARG A 163 -59.82 -11.61 -17.14
C ARG A 163 -60.40 -13.03 -16.82
N VAL A 164 -60.83 -13.49 -15.60
CA VAL A 164 -60.39 -13.58 -14.15
C VAL A 164 -60.92 -14.94 -13.57
N ILE A 165 -60.87 -15.44 -12.30
CA ILE A 165 -60.60 -14.99 -10.89
C ILE A 165 -60.14 -16.19 -9.99
N PRO A 166 -59.35 -16.01 -8.89
CA PRO A 166 -59.03 -17.11 -7.92
C PRO A 166 -58.92 -16.73 -6.40
N PRO A 167 -58.87 -17.73 -5.49
CA PRO A 167 -58.13 -17.66 -4.20
C PRO A 167 -57.41 -19.00 -3.81
N PRO A 168 -56.69 -19.15 -2.65
CA PRO A 168 -55.52 -18.36 -2.17
C PRO A 168 -54.34 -19.21 -1.58
N ALA A 169 -53.07 -18.76 -1.64
CA ALA A 169 -51.97 -19.17 -0.71
C ALA A 169 -50.63 -18.35 -0.82
N ALA A 170 -49.99 -18.10 0.33
CA ALA A 170 -48.54 -17.96 0.63
C ALA A 170 -47.54 -17.05 -0.18
N LEU A 171 -47.36 -15.80 0.28
CA LEU A 171 -46.13 -15.11 0.78
C LEU A 171 -44.74 -15.05 0.04
N ARG A 172 -43.99 -13.97 0.37
CA ARG A 172 -42.54 -13.60 0.12
C ARG A 172 -42.21 -12.91 -1.23
N GLU A 173 -41.21 -12.03 -1.38
CA GLU A 173 -40.38 -11.17 -0.48
C GLU A 173 -39.66 -10.04 -1.31
N GLY A 174 -39.46 -8.83 -0.74
CA GLY A 174 -38.39 -7.85 -1.07
C GLY A 174 -38.45 -6.97 -2.36
N GLY A 175 -37.96 -5.71 -2.29
CA GLY A 175 -37.66 -4.86 -3.48
C GLY A 175 -37.63 -3.33 -3.25
N PHE A 176 -36.71 -2.60 -3.92
CA PHE A 176 -36.33 -1.20 -3.63
C PHE A 176 -35.71 -0.52 -4.90
N LEU A 177 -35.68 0.81 -5.14
CA LEU A 177 -36.56 1.97 -4.83
C LEU A 177 -36.06 3.20 -5.64
N PRO A 178 -36.83 3.81 -6.56
CA PRO A 178 -36.51 5.16 -7.06
C PRO A 178 -37.72 6.12 -7.20
N LEU A 179 -37.47 7.30 -7.81
CA LEU A 179 -38.27 8.53 -7.77
C LEU A 179 -39.12 8.85 -9.04
N LEU A 180 -40.13 9.71 -8.84
CA LEU A 180 -40.85 10.62 -9.76
C LEU A 180 -42.09 10.16 -10.59
N LEU A 181 -42.94 11.18 -10.82
CA LEU A 181 -44.28 11.27 -11.45
C LEU A 181 -44.19 11.21 -13.03
N PRO A 182 -45.26 11.35 -13.89
CA PRO A 182 -46.62 11.90 -13.66
C PRO A 182 -47.83 11.38 -14.53
N ILE A 183 -48.94 12.14 -14.49
CA ILE A 183 -50.09 12.34 -15.44
C ILE A 183 -51.25 11.31 -15.59
N LEU A 184 -52.45 11.89 -15.79
CA LEU A 184 -53.74 11.38 -16.35
C LEU A 184 -54.61 10.47 -15.46
N GLY A 185 -55.94 10.69 -15.38
CA GLY A 185 -56.75 11.75 -15.99
C GLY A 185 -58.26 11.69 -15.68
N ALA A 186 -58.99 12.72 -16.13
CA ALA A 186 -60.45 12.97 -16.06
C ALA A 186 -61.34 11.83 -16.62
N LEU A 187 -62.68 11.79 -16.50
CA LEU A 187 -63.75 12.78 -16.22
C LEU A 187 -64.61 12.32 -15.00
N GLY A 188 -65.59 13.03 -14.40
CA GLY A 188 -66.63 13.94 -14.93
C GLY A 188 -67.85 13.14 -15.45
N ALA A 189 -69.11 13.57 -15.32
CA ALA A 189 -69.69 14.78 -14.70
C ALA A 189 -71.24 14.65 -14.54
N LEU A 190 -71.90 15.69 -13.99
CA LEU A 190 -73.37 15.95 -14.00
C LEU A 190 -74.25 15.04 -13.12
N GLY A 191 -75.39 15.50 -12.56
CA GLY A 191 -75.95 16.87 -12.51
C GLY A 191 -77.35 16.93 -11.86
N GLY A 192 -77.72 18.08 -11.26
CA GLY A 192 -78.98 18.28 -10.51
C GLY A 192 -78.88 17.82 -9.04
N GLY A 193 -79.42 18.51 -8.01
CA GLY A 193 -80.41 19.60 -7.98
C GLY A 193 -81.78 19.06 -7.54
N ALA A 194 -82.46 19.58 -6.52
CA ALA A 194 -82.32 20.88 -5.85
C ALA A 194 -81.40 20.90 -4.60
N ALA A 195 -81.02 22.10 -4.17
CA ALA A 195 -80.14 22.34 -3.02
C ALA A 195 -80.93 22.67 -1.74
N GLY A 196 -80.31 22.40 -0.57
CA GLY A 196 -80.76 22.91 0.73
C GLY A 196 -80.74 21.86 1.85
N ILE A 197 -81.43 20.74 1.63
CA ILE A 197 -81.75 19.74 2.67
C ILE A 197 -81.55 18.34 2.04
N ALA A 198 -80.69 17.44 2.51
CA ALA A 198 -80.21 17.23 3.87
C ALA A 198 -78.67 17.05 3.96
N LYS A 199 -77.91 18.15 3.81
CA LYS A 199 -76.44 18.16 4.01
C LYS A 199 -76.03 17.56 5.37
N ALA A 200 -76.83 17.81 6.42
CA ALA A 200 -76.63 17.30 7.77
C ALA A 200 -76.74 15.76 7.96
N VAL A 201 -77.22 14.99 6.97
CA VAL A 201 -77.38 13.53 7.09
C VAL A 201 -76.22 12.74 6.47
N ASN A 202 -75.58 13.28 5.43
CA ASN A 202 -74.39 12.64 4.85
C ASN A 202 -73.15 12.81 5.72
N ASP A 203 -72.98 13.95 6.39
CA ASP A 203 -71.82 14.21 7.25
C ASP A 203 -71.72 13.15 8.37
N ALA A 204 -72.84 12.82 9.03
CA ALA A 204 -72.92 11.75 10.04
C ALA A 204 -72.60 10.34 9.51
N LYS A 205 -72.89 10.07 8.22
CA LYS A 205 -72.58 8.79 7.57
C LYS A 205 -71.12 8.73 7.10
N SER A 206 -70.58 9.84 6.61
CA SER A 206 -69.18 9.97 6.21
C SER A 206 -68.23 9.81 7.40
N ASN A 207 -68.57 10.39 8.56
CA ASN A 207 -67.77 10.23 9.78
C ASN A 207 -67.72 8.77 10.26
N LYS A 208 -68.79 8.00 10.08
CA LYS A 208 -68.78 6.56 10.39
C LYS A 208 -67.93 5.75 9.41
N GLN A 209 -67.98 6.07 8.11
CA GLN A 209 -67.10 5.45 7.12
C GLN A 209 -65.63 5.85 7.31
N GLN A 210 -65.35 7.10 7.71
CA GLN A 210 -64.00 7.55 8.08
C GLN A 210 -63.48 6.83 9.33
N LEU A 211 -64.33 6.51 10.31
CA LEU A 211 -63.94 5.71 11.47
C LEU A 211 -63.62 4.26 11.08
N GLU A 212 -64.44 3.64 10.21
CA GLU A 212 -64.20 2.31 9.64
C GLU A 212 -62.98 2.28 8.68
N GLU A 213 -62.61 3.43 8.10
CA GLU A 213 -61.42 3.61 7.26
C GLU A 213 -60.15 3.90 8.10
N GLN A 214 -60.27 4.66 9.20
CA GLN A 214 -59.22 4.77 10.23
C GLN A 214 -58.94 3.43 10.90
N GLN A 215 -59.95 2.62 11.19
CA GLN A 215 -59.74 1.27 11.71
C GLN A 215 -58.99 0.38 10.71
N ARG A 216 -59.29 0.49 9.40
CA ARG A 216 -58.50 -0.18 8.35
C ARG A 216 -57.09 0.41 8.20
N HIS A 217 -56.92 1.72 8.38
CA HIS A 217 -55.62 2.38 8.35
C HIS A 217 -54.75 1.96 9.54
N ASN A 218 -55.33 1.83 10.74
CA ASN A 218 -54.65 1.31 11.92
C ASN A 218 -54.27 -0.15 11.73
N LEU A 219 -55.16 -0.99 11.17
CA LEU A 219 -54.84 -2.38 10.84
C LEU A 219 -53.73 -2.51 9.77
N ALA A 220 -53.61 -1.52 8.88
CA ALA A 220 -52.49 -1.42 7.93
C ALA A 220 -51.19 -0.95 8.61
N MET A 221 -51.27 -0.02 9.58
CA MET A 221 -50.14 0.41 10.41
C MET A 221 -49.61 -0.73 11.29
N GLU A 222 -50.47 -1.57 11.88
CA GLU A 222 -50.05 -2.79 12.59
C GLU A 222 -49.31 -3.77 11.68
N LYS A 223 -49.71 -3.84 10.40
CA LYS A 223 -49.03 -4.63 9.36
C LYS A 223 -47.68 -4.06 8.94
N ALA A 224 -47.49 -2.75 9.03
CA ALA A 224 -46.21 -2.09 8.77
C ALA A 224 -45.26 -2.17 9.99
N ALA A 225 -45.82 -2.04 11.20
CA ALA A 225 -45.09 -2.06 12.47
C ALA A 225 -44.53 -3.45 12.84
N THR A 226 -44.82 -4.49 12.05
CA THR A 226 -44.43 -5.89 12.32
C THR A 226 -43.36 -6.46 11.38
N GLU A 227 -42.87 -5.70 10.40
CA GLU A 227 -41.70 -6.12 9.62
C GLU A 227 -40.39 -6.02 10.42
N LYS A 228 -39.44 -6.93 10.16
CA LYS A 228 -38.13 -6.97 10.83
C LYS A 228 -37.02 -6.52 9.88
N GLY A 229 -36.65 -5.24 9.94
CA GLY A 229 -35.55 -4.67 9.16
C GLY A 229 -34.80 -3.54 9.87
N SER A 230 -33.79 -3.02 9.18
CA SER A 230 -33.30 -1.64 9.35
C SER A 230 -34.00 -0.76 8.30
N TYR A 231 -34.17 0.52 8.60
CA TYR A 231 -34.95 1.47 7.77
C TYR A 231 -34.18 2.77 7.56
N GLU A 232 -34.37 3.43 6.42
CA GLU A 232 -33.84 4.79 6.23
C GLU A 232 -34.90 5.87 6.51
N ILE A 233 -34.47 7.01 7.07
CA ILE A 233 -35.36 8.12 7.47
C ILE A 233 -36.10 8.68 6.25
N GLU A 234 -35.46 8.67 5.08
CA GLU A 234 -36.08 9.10 3.82
C GLU A 234 -37.23 8.18 3.39
N GLU A 235 -37.10 6.86 3.60
CA GLU A 235 -38.17 5.89 3.34
C GLU A 235 -39.34 6.08 4.31
N ILE A 236 -39.05 6.22 5.61
CA ILE A 236 -40.08 6.46 6.64
C ILE A 236 -40.82 7.76 6.34
N THR A 237 -40.09 8.84 6.02
CA THR A 237 -40.65 10.14 5.64
C THR A 237 -41.51 10.05 4.38
N LYS A 238 -41.07 9.27 3.38
CA LYS A 238 -41.84 9.01 2.15
C LYS A 238 -43.12 8.22 2.46
N PHE A 239 -43.03 7.12 3.21
CA PHE A 239 -44.17 6.30 3.61
C PHE A 239 -45.25 7.12 4.34
N ILE A 240 -44.85 7.99 5.28
CA ILE A 240 -45.76 8.91 5.96
C ILE A 240 -46.44 9.85 4.96
N ARG A 241 -45.67 10.50 4.07
CA ARG A 241 -46.19 11.42 3.04
C ARG A 241 -47.13 10.74 2.03
N GLU A 242 -46.94 9.46 1.76
CA GLU A 242 -47.76 8.69 0.80
C GLU A 242 -49.05 8.11 1.42
N ASN A 243 -49.11 7.96 2.75
CA ASN A 243 -50.29 7.43 3.45
C ASN A 243 -51.15 8.51 4.13
N VAL A 244 -50.59 9.66 4.51
CA VAL A 244 -51.35 10.78 5.09
C VAL A 244 -51.98 11.63 3.98
N GLN A 245 -53.31 11.76 3.99
CA GLN A 245 -54.02 12.57 3.00
C GLN A 245 -53.79 14.09 3.20
N ALA A 246 -53.88 14.85 2.10
CA ALA A 246 -53.38 16.22 1.99
C ALA A 246 -54.09 17.24 2.92
N PRO A 247 -53.42 18.34 3.35
CA PRO A 247 -52.12 18.85 2.89
C PRO A 247 -51.01 18.75 3.94
N ALA A 248 -50.83 17.58 4.57
CA ALA A 248 -49.79 17.34 5.56
C ALA A 248 -48.36 17.42 4.98
N LYS A 249 -47.66 18.54 5.24
CA LYS A 249 -46.22 18.68 5.05
C LYS A 249 -45.51 18.15 6.30
N ILE A 250 -45.15 16.87 6.29
CA ILE A 250 -44.33 16.26 7.34
C ILE A 250 -42.89 16.14 6.82
N ASN A 251 -41.91 16.55 7.62
CA ASN A 251 -40.50 16.52 7.29
C ASN A 251 -39.71 16.01 8.50
N ILE A 252 -38.93 14.94 8.33
CA ILE A 252 -38.11 14.35 9.39
C ILE A 252 -36.64 14.64 9.08
N VAL A 253 -35.94 15.27 10.02
CA VAL A 253 -34.54 15.69 9.87
C VAL A 253 -33.69 14.99 10.94
N PRO A 254 -32.70 14.16 10.56
CA PRO A 254 -31.78 13.56 11.52
C PRO A 254 -30.87 14.59 12.18
N ILE A 255 -30.43 14.28 13.39
CA ILE A 255 -29.37 15.00 14.11
C ILE A 255 -28.23 14.01 14.34
N PRO A 256 -27.24 13.92 13.42
CA PRO A 256 -26.23 12.87 13.44
C PRO A 256 -25.39 12.79 14.72
N HIS A 257 -25.23 13.90 15.44
CA HIS A 257 -24.41 13.99 16.66
C HIS A 257 -25.16 13.62 17.96
N ALA A 258 -26.49 13.49 17.91
CA ALA A 258 -27.33 13.13 19.06
C ALA A 258 -28.10 11.81 18.86
N SER A 259 -28.06 11.26 17.65
CA SER A 259 -28.87 10.10 17.21
C SER A 259 -30.39 10.31 17.34
N THR A 260 -30.85 11.56 17.47
CA THR A 260 -32.24 12.00 17.51
C THR A 260 -32.75 12.42 16.12
N VAL A 261 -34.06 12.62 15.98
CA VAL A 261 -34.68 13.28 14.82
C VAL A 261 -35.55 14.44 15.25
N ARG A 262 -35.68 15.45 14.39
CA ARG A 262 -36.71 16.48 14.47
C ARG A 262 -37.80 16.21 13.44
N ILE A 263 -39.05 16.32 13.88
CA ILE A 263 -40.23 16.34 13.03
C ILE A 263 -40.75 17.77 12.95
N GLU A 264 -40.70 18.33 11.74
CA GLU A 264 -41.42 19.53 11.35
C GLU A 264 -42.71 19.10 10.65
N THR A 265 -43.86 19.60 11.10
CA THR A 265 -45.18 19.22 10.58
C THR A 265 -46.13 20.40 10.62
N ASN A 266 -46.99 20.57 9.60
CA ASN A 266 -48.09 21.55 9.63
C ASN A 266 -49.41 20.97 10.17
N VAL A 267 -49.40 19.72 10.65
CA VAL A 267 -50.54 19.03 11.29
C VAL A 267 -50.09 18.40 12.62
N ASP A 268 -51.01 18.28 13.58
CA ASP A 268 -50.74 17.56 14.83
C ASP A 268 -50.52 16.07 14.55
N ILE A 269 -49.56 15.43 15.24
CA ILE A 269 -49.24 14.00 15.08
C ILE A 269 -49.38 13.31 16.44
N ASP A 270 -50.29 12.35 16.55
CA ASP A 270 -50.54 11.61 17.79
C ASP A 270 -49.71 10.32 17.87
N PHE A 271 -48.67 10.31 18.71
CA PHE A 271 -47.93 9.10 19.07
C PHE A 271 -48.44 8.42 20.35
N GLY A 272 -49.48 8.97 21.00
CA GLY A 272 -50.15 8.36 22.16
C GLY A 272 -50.86 7.04 21.85
N GLN A 273 -51.31 6.87 20.60
CA GLN A 273 -51.97 5.65 20.11
C GLN A 273 -51.03 4.41 20.20
N PRO A 274 -51.58 3.20 20.39
CA PRO A 274 -50.81 1.96 20.24
C PRO A 274 -50.32 1.78 18.79
N ASN A 275 -49.24 1.01 18.62
CA ASN A 275 -48.70 0.60 17.31
C ASN A 275 -48.33 1.76 16.36
N THR A 276 -47.93 2.91 16.91
CA THR A 276 -47.39 4.06 16.18
C THR A 276 -45.90 3.92 15.90
N ILE A 277 -45.43 4.58 14.83
CA ILE A 277 -44.00 4.70 14.49
C ILE A 277 -43.22 5.64 15.43
N GLY A 278 -43.89 6.29 16.39
CA GLY A 278 -43.26 7.27 17.30
C GLY A 278 -42.06 6.67 18.03
N ARG A 279 -42.19 5.46 18.57
CA ARG A 279 -41.09 4.74 19.23
C ARG A 279 -39.91 4.44 18.30
N LEU A 280 -40.16 4.05 17.05
CA LEU A 280 -39.12 3.81 16.05
C LEU A 280 -38.33 5.11 15.77
N LEU A 281 -39.04 6.24 15.77
CA LEU A 281 -38.51 7.60 15.64
C LEU A 281 -38.03 8.22 16.97
N GLY A 282 -37.92 7.44 18.06
CA GLY A 282 -37.39 7.89 19.35
C GLY A 282 -38.33 8.78 20.18
N PHE A 283 -39.62 8.90 19.85
CA PHE A 283 -40.58 9.72 20.61
C PHE A 283 -41.32 8.94 21.70
N GLU A 284 -41.63 9.62 22.80
CA GLU A 284 -42.62 9.17 23.78
C GLU A 284 -44.06 9.22 23.23
N LYS A 285 -44.98 8.59 23.98
CA LYS A 285 -46.42 8.56 23.70
C LYS A 285 -47.09 9.92 23.95
N ARG A 286 -46.89 10.87 23.03
CA ARG A 286 -47.48 12.22 23.11
C ARG A 286 -48.03 12.73 21.78
N LEU A 287 -48.82 13.79 21.86
CA LEU A 287 -49.29 14.58 20.72
C LEU A 287 -48.22 15.63 20.36
N LEU A 288 -47.63 15.53 19.18
CA LEU A 288 -46.76 16.56 18.61
C LEU A 288 -47.61 17.66 17.98
N LYS A 289 -47.20 18.93 18.13
CA LYS A 289 -47.99 20.10 17.70
C LYS A 289 -47.59 20.61 16.33
N ALA A 290 -48.61 20.97 15.53
CA ALA A 290 -48.49 21.60 14.22
C ALA A 290 -47.73 22.93 14.29
N ASN A 291 -46.86 23.15 13.31
CA ASN A 291 -45.99 24.31 13.11
C ASN A 291 -44.96 24.54 14.21
N TYR A 292 -44.66 23.50 15.01
CA TYR A 292 -43.52 23.45 15.93
C TYR A 292 -42.48 22.42 15.43
N LEU A 293 -41.22 22.68 15.78
CA LEU A 293 -40.10 21.77 15.53
C LEU A 293 -39.98 20.81 16.72
N ASN A 294 -40.48 19.59 16.56
CA ASN A 294 -40.57 18.60 17.64
C ASN A 294 -39.37 17.65 17.57
N GLU A 295 -38.51 17.59 18.60
CA GLU A 295 -37.37 16.65 18.66
C GLU A 295 -37.73 15.36 19.41
N SER A 296 -37.08 14.24 19.04
CA SER A 296 -37.27 12.93 19.65
C SER A 296 -36.64 12.87 21.06
N ASP A 297 -37.31 12.15 21.96
CA ASP A 297 -36.94 12.04 23.38
C ASP A 297 -35.79 11.05 23.62
N PHE A 298 -35.64 10.10 22.70
CA PHE A 298 -34.65 9.05 22.71
C PHE A 298 -33.92 8.97 21.36
N ALA A 299 -32.85 8.18 21.34
CA ALA A 299 -32.17 7.78 20.11
C ALA A 299 -33.09 6.93 19.22
N VAL A 300 -32.90 7.03 17.91
CA VAL A 300 -33.81 6.48 16.88
C VAL A 300 -33.48 5.02 16.57
N GLU A 301 -34.41 4.09 16.83
CA GLU A 301 -34.22 2.63 16.73
C GLU A 301 -34.30 2.06 15.28
N ILE A 302 -33.99 2.87 14.26
CA ILE A 302 -34.11 2.49 12.83
C ILE A 302 -32.99 1.60 12.30
N LEU A 303 -31.79 1.65 12.91
CA LEU A 303 -30.66 0.77 12.59
C LEU A 303 -30.48 -0.24 13.73
N LYS A 304 -30.71 -1.53 13.45
CA LYS A 304 -30.58 -2.61 14.45
C LYS A 304 -29.21 -3.27 14.49
N ILE A 305 -28.39 -3.00 13.47
CA ILE A 305 -27.02 -3.50 13.32
C ILE A 305 -26.20 -2.34 12.78
N ASN A 306 -25.12 -2.00 13.47
CA ASN A 306 -24.20 -0.93 13.11
C ASN A 306 -22.86 -1.49 12.58
N ALA A 307 -22.42 -2.64 13.09
CA ALA A 307 -21.18 -3.29 12.66
C ALA A 307 -21.40 -4.77 12.35
N LEU A 308 -20.63 -5.28 11.39
CA LEU A 308 -20.60 -6.68 10.99
C LEU A 308 -19.25 -7.28 11.38
N GLY A 309 -19.27 -8.28 12.26
CA GLY A 309 -18.12 -9.10 12.62
C GLY A 309 -18.08 -10.38 11.79
N VAL A 310 -16.95 -10.66 11.15
CA VAL A 310 -16.67 -11.94 10.47
C VAL A 310 -16.03 -12.89 11.47
N ASP A 311 -16.81 -13.86 11.95
CA ASP A 311 -16.35 -14.90 12.87
C ASP A 311 -15.72 -16.08 12.12
N CYS A 312 -14.72 -16.73 12.71
CA CYS A 312 -14.01 -17.87 12.13
C CYS A 312 -13.57 -18.84 13.24
N ASN A 313 -14.31 -19.93 13.44
CA ASN A 313 -14.20 -20.87 14.56
C ASN A 313 -12.79 -21.44 14.90
N ILE A 314 -11.85 -21.38 13.97
CA ILE A 314 -10.46 -21.85 14.14
C ILE A 314 -9.46 -20.75 14.53
N ALA A 315 -9.88 -19.49 14.59
CA ALA A 315 -9.03 -18.33 14.87
C ALA A 315 -9.08 -17.90 16.34
N SER A 316 -8.06 -17.16 16.80
CA SER A 316 -8.00 -16.56 18.13
C SER A 316 -7.16 -15.28 18.12
N GLY A 317 -7.14 -14.54 19.24
CA GLY A 317 -6.39 -13.29 19.40
C GLY A 317 -7.23 -12.02 19.42
N SER A 318 -8.52 -12.11 19.06
CA SER A 318 -9.49 -11.02 19.18
C SER A 318 -10.22 -11.07 20.52
N TYR A 319 -10.61 -9.90 21.02
CA TYR A 319 -11.33 -9.74 22.30
C TYR A 319 -12.48 -8.74 22.15
N PHE A 320 -13.59 -9.01 22.83
CA PHE A 320 -14.74 -8.10 22.93
C PHE A 320 -15.08 -7.88 24.41
N ASN A 321 -14.94 -6.63 24.89
CA ASN A 321 -15.08 -6.26 26.31
C ASN A 321 -14.29 -7.18 27.26
N GLY A 322 -13.05 -7.52 26.89
CA GLY A 322 -12.15 -8.40 27.64
C GLY A 322 -12.36 -9.90 27.44
N ASN A 323 -13.48 -10.35 26.86
CA ASN A 323 -13.74 -11.75 26.58
C ASN A 323 -13.11 -12.17 25.25
N PRO A 324 -12.45 -13.34 25.13
CA PRO A 324 -11.94 -13.85 23.87
C PRO A 324 -13.06 -14.11 22.84
N VAL A 325 -12.84 -13.77 21.58
CA VAL A 325 -13.77 -14.01 20.46
C VAL A 325 -13.04 -14.47 19.20
N HIS A 326 -13.75 -15.12 18.27
CA HIS A 326 -13.18 -15.65 17.02
C HIS A 326 -13.37 -14.72 15.81
N ILE A 327 -13.71 -13.45 16.06
CA ILE A 327 -13.90 -12.41 15.01
C ILE A 327 -12.55 -12.05 14.39
N ILE A 328 -12.36 -12.36 13.11
CA ILE A 328 -11.13 -12.08 12.34
C ILE A 328 -11.14 -10.75 11.59
N HIS A 329 -12.32 -10.13 11.46
CA HIS A 329 -12.47 -8.81 10.85
C HIS A 329 -13.80 -8.20 11.31
N GLN A 330 -13.83 -6.91 11.61
CA GLN A 330 -15.06 -6.17 11.91
C GLN A 330 -15.07 -4.89 11.08
N PHE A 331 -16.24 -4.57 10.51
CA PHE A 331 -16.43 -3.39 9.67
C PHE A 331 -17.82 -2.79 9.84
N PHE A 332 -17.96 -1.52 9.46
CA PHE A 332 -19.23 -0.79 9.45
C PHE A 332 -19.69 -0.71 7.98
N PRO A 333 -20.92 -1.13 7.62
CA PRO A 333 -21.39 -1.04 6.25
C PRO A 333 -21.32 0.40 5.71
N THR A 334 -20.50 0.62 4.68
CA THR A 334 -20.32 1.93 4.02
C THR A 334 -21.39 2.23 2.96
N VAL A 335 -22.44 1.43 2.91
CA VAL A 335 -23.54 1.52 1.94
C VAL A 335 -24.89 1.41 2.66
N SER A 336 -25.89 2.10 2.14
CA SER A 336 -27.28 2.09 2.60
C SER A 336 -27.89 0.69 2.70
N ALA A 337 -28.96 0.57 3.48
CA ALA A 337 -29.69 -0.69 3.62
C ALA A 337 -30.16 -1.21 2.24
N GLY A 338 -30.02 -2.52 2.00
CA GLY A 338 -30.39 -3.15 0.71
C GLY A 338 -29.35 -2.99 -0.42
N TYR A 339 -28.24 -2.28 -0.21
CA TYR A 339 -27.14 -2.23 -1.19
C TYR A 339 -26.13 -3.36 -0.98
N LYS A 340 -25.47 -3.76 -2.08
CA LYS A 340 -24.45 -4.81 -2.03
C LYS A 340 -23.21 -4.34 -1.26
N ILE A 341 -23.05 -4.85 -0.05
CA ILE A 341 -21.82 -4.76 0.74
C ILE A 341 -20.67 -5.47 -0.02
N VAL A 342 -19.54 -4.79 -0.19
CA VAL A 342 -18.30 -5.33 -0.74
C VAL A 342 -17.15 -4.82 0.10
N GLU A 343 -16.83 -5.56 1.16
CA GLU A 343 -15.74 -5.24 2.08
C GLU A 343 -14.46 -6.03 1.73
N SER A 344 -13.29 -5.45 2.03
CA SER A 344 -12.00 -6.13 1.94
C SER A 344 -11.03 -5.54 2.97
N PRO A 345 -10.49 -6.35 3.89
CA PRO A 345 -9.43 -5.89 4.79
C PRO A 345 -8.28 -5.24 4.01
N VAL A 346 -7.93 -4.00 4.36
CA VAL A 346 -6.84 -3.26 3.71
C VAL A 346 -5.46 -3.78 4.15
N ASN A 347 -5.39 -4.31 5.37
CA ASN A 347 -4.18 -4.89 5.96
C ASN A 347 -4.33 -6.41 6.09
N ILE A 348 -3.25 -7.15 5.83
CA ILE A 348 -3.19 -8.59 6.12
C ILE A 348 -2.97 -8.75 7.63
N LEU A 349 -3.88 -9.47 8.30
CA LEU A 349 -3.79 -9.79 9.72
C LEU A 349 -3.61 -11.31 9.89
N TYR A 350 -2.63 -11.70 10.70
CA TYR A 350 -2.31 -13.10 11.01
C TYR A 350 -2.92 -13.47 12.36
N PHE A 351 -3.90 -14.36 12.36
CA PHE A 351 -4.56 -14.84 13.57
C PHE A 351 -4.02 -16.23 13.97
N PRO A 352 -3.60 -16.45 15.23
CA PRO A 352 -3.22 -17.78 15.70
C PRO A 352 -4.37 -18.78 15.60
N VAL A 353 -4.06 -19.97 15.08
CA VAL A 353 -5.02 -21.06 14.87
C VAL A 353 -5.14 -21.89 16.16
N THR A 354 -6.37 -22.06 16.65
CA THR A 354 -6.65 -22.74 17.93
C THR A 354 -6.52 -24.27 17.86
N VAL A 355 -6.58 -24.85 16.67
CA VAL A 355 -6.65 -26.31 16.44
C VAL A 355 -5.38 -26.84 15.75
N LYS A 356 -4.85 -27.97 16.24
CA LYS A 356 -3.72 -28.67 15.62
C LYS A 356 -4.08 -29.37 14.30
N THR A 357 -5.35 -29.71 14.12
CA THR A 357 -5.90 -30.36 12.92
C THR A 357 -7.23 -29.72 12.58
N ILE A 358 -7.43 -29.32 11.33
CA ILE A 358 -8.66 -28.64 10.89
C ILE A 358 -9.64 -29.69 10.34
N THR A 359 -10.65 -30.03 11.14
CA THR A 359 -11.77 -30.89 10.72
C THR A 359 -12.81 -30.12 9.91
N ASN A 360 -13.10 -28.89 10.32
CA ASN A 360 -14.09 -28.02 9.71
C ASN A 360 -13.74 -26.55 9.97
N VAL A 361 -13.96 -25.70 8.97
CA VAL A 361 -13.91 -24.24 9.10
C VAL A 361 -15.32 -23.70 8.90
N THR A 362 -15.81 -22.97 9.89
CA THR A 362 -17.10 -22.30 9.86
C THR A 362 -16.84 -20.81 9.94
N ILE A 363 -17.34 -20.08 8.94
CA ILE A 363 -17.32 -18.61 8.90
C ILE A 363 -18.76 -18.13 9.11
N GLN A 364 -18.97 -17.20 10.03
CA GLN A 364 -20.27 -16.59 10.30
C GLN A 364 -20.15 -15.07 10.20
N ILE A 365 -21.29 -14.39 10.03
CA ILE A 365 -21.37 -12.93 10.16
C ILE A 365 -22.28 -12.62 11.34
N LEU A 366 -21.73 -11.88 12.31
CA LEU A 366 -22.36 -11.52 13.57
C LEU A 366 -22.58 -9.99 13.63
N ASP A 367 -23.60 -9.56 14.38
CA ASP A 367 -23.80 -8.14 14.73
C ASP A 367 -22.84 -7.69 15.84
N GLU A 368 -22.86 -6.40 16.20
CA GLU A 368 -22.07 -5.85 17.31
C GLU A 368 -22.42 -6.42 18.72
N ARG A 369 -23.36 -7.35 18.82
CA ARG A 369 -23.78 -8.04 20.04
C ARG A 369 -23.52 -9.56 19.98
N GLY A 370 -22.92 -10.06 18.89
CA GLY A 370 -22.59 -11.47 18.69
C GLY A 370 -23.71 -12.35 18.11
N ASN A 371 -24.83 -11.78 17.67
CA ASN A 371 -25.93 -12.56 17.08
C ASN A 371 -25.72 -12.79 15.57
N LEU A 372 -26.16 -13.95 15.07
CA LEU A 372 -26.16 -14.25 13.63
C LEU A 372 -27.00 -13.25 12.82
N VAL A 373 -26.38 -12.60 11.84
CA VAL A 373 -27.04 -11.62 10.97
C VAL A 373 -27.91 -12.31 9.93
N ASN A 374 -29.19 -11.93 9.88
CA ASN A 374 -30.18 -12.55 9.00
C ASN A 374 -30.25 -11.84 7.64
N PHE A 375 -29.51 -12.37 6.66
CA PHE A 375 -29.52 -11.91 5.26
C PHE A 375 -30.73 -12.40 4.44
N ARG A 376 -31.82 -12.86 5.07
CA ARG A 376 -33.08 -13.32 4.44
C ARG A 376 -32.93 -14.37 3.31
N GLY A 377 -31.80 -15.08 3.26
CA GLY A 377 -31.50 -16.07 2.22
C GLY A 377 -30.65 -15.57 1.05
N GLU A 378 -30.13 -14.33 1.09
CA GLU A 378 -29.15 -13.84 0.11
C GLU A 378 -27.81 -14.60 0.16
N THR A 379 -27.16 -14.74 -1.00
CA THR A 379 -25.91 -15.51 -1.16
C THR A 379 -24.68 -14.74 -0.64
N ILE A 380 -24.40 -14.87 0.64
CA ILE A 380 -23.14 -14.40 1.26
C ILE A 380 -21.94 -15.12 0.59
N THR A 381 -20.92 -14.36 0.17
CA THR A 381 -19.73 -14.91 -0.50
C THR A 381 -18.44 -14.56 0.24
N CYS A 382 -18.07 -15.36 1.25
CA CYS A 382 -16.82 -15.18 2.01
C CYS A 382 -15.62 -15.80 1.26
N LYS A 383 -14.93 -15.00 0.42
CA LYS A 383 -13.78 -15.48 -0.37
C LYS A 383 -12.48 -15.52 0.44
N LYS A 384 -12.21 -16.64 1.14
CA LYS A 384 -10.92 -16.88 1.80
C LYS A 384 -9.82 -17.20 0.78
N THR A 385 -8.92 -16.26 0.52
CA THR A 385 -7.67 -16.51 -0.20
C THR A 385 -6.60 -17.04 0.75
N LYS A 386 -6.28 -18.34 0.63
CA LYS A 386 -5.15 -18.97 1.33
C LYS A 386 -3.93 -18.96 0.41
N PRO A 387 -2.75 -18.46 0.84
CA PRO A 387 -1.50 -18.78 0.18
C PRO A 387 -1.27 -20.30 0.20
N THR A 388 -0.87 -20.85 -0.95
CA THR A 388 -0.33 -22.20 -1.18
C THR A 388 -1.05 -23.39 -0.50
N GLN A 389 -1.68 -24.25 -1.30
CA GLN A 389 -0.99 -25.43 -1.86
C GLN A 389 -1.99 -26.44 -2.45
N MET A 390 -2.38 -26.24 -3.71
CA MET A 390 -2.85 -27.29 -4.65
C MET A 390 -2.71 -26.80 -6.11
N GLU A 391 -1.64 -26.05 -6.37
CA GLU A 391 -1.34 -25.41 -7.67
C GLU A 391 -1.30 -26.43 -8.83
N ILE A 392 -0.85 -27.66 -8.54
CA ILE A 392 -0.77 -28.79 -9.49
C ILE A 392 -2.14 -29.10 -10.14
N LEU A 393 -3.26 -28.84 -9.45
CA LEU A 393 -4.61 -29.07 -9.99
C LEU A 393 -5.28 -27.81 -10.55
N ASN A 394 -4.70 -26.62 -10.34
CA ASN A 394 -5.28 -25.36 -10.82
C ASN A 394 -4.79 -25.04 -12.25
N VAL A 395 -5.12 -25.92 -13.20
CA VAL A 395 -4.65 -25.84 -14.61
C VAL A 395 -5.15 -24.60 -15.38
N LEU A 396 -5.96 -23.75 -14.74
CA LEU A 396 -6.47 -22.47 -15.27
C LEU A 396 -6.00 -21.26 -14.43
N GLU A 397 -5.03 -21.45 -13.53
CA GLU A 397 -4.43 -20.35 -12.77
C GLU A 397 -3.79 -19.33 -13.72
N GLN A 398 -4.24 -18.09 -13.64
CA GLN A 398 -3.55 -17.00 -14.32
C GLN A 398 -2.27 -16.69 -13.52
N PRO A 399 -1.09 -16.66 -14.16
CA PRO A 399 0.14 -16.40 -13.43
C PRO A 399 0.07 -15.04 -12.72
N LEU A 400 0.61 -14.98 -11.50
CA LEU A 400 0.73 -13.73 -10.75
C LEU A 400 1.79 -12.83 -11.40
N VAL A 401 1.41 -12.09 -12.44
CA VAL A 401 2.29 -11.16 -13.13
C VAL A 401 2.27 -9.81 -12.41
N ASP A 402 3.11 -9.66 -11.39
CA ASP A 402 3.37 -8.32 -10.85
C ASP A 402 4.18 -7.51 -11.87
N ASN A 403 3.58 -6.42 -12.34
CA ASN A 403 4.20 -5.43 -13.22
C ASN A 403 4.33 -4.07 -12.50
N SER A 404 4.32 -4.05 -11.15
CA SER A 404 4.42 -2.84 -10.35
C SER A 404 5.74 -2.10 -10.57
N ILE A 405 6.82 -2.87 -10.68
CA ILE A 405 8.15 -2.45 -11.14
C ILE A 405 8.30 -2.87 -12.61
N VAL A 406 8.79 -1.94 -13.43
CA VAL A 406 9.02 -2.09 -14.87
C VAL A 406 10.50 -2.36 -15.17
N SER A 407 11.41 -1.70 -14.45
CA SER A 407 12.84 -2.00 -14.47
C SER A 407 13.52 -1.65 -13.15
N TRP A 408 14.64 -2.30 -12.90
CA TRP A 408 15.59 -2.01 -11.83
C TRP A 408 16.97 -1.91 -12.48
N GLU A 409 17.57 -0.73 -12.42
CA GLU A 409 18.85 -0.43 -13.07
C GLU A 409 19.82 0.23 -12.08
N TYR A 410 21.12 0.06 -12.26
CA TYR A 410 22.14 0.64 -11.39
C TYR A 410 22.80 1.86 -12.05
N HIS A 411 22.57 3.04 -11.46
CA HIS A 411 23.19 4.30 -11.88
C HIS A 411 24.47 4.55 -11.08
N ASN A 412 25.51 5.05 -11.74
CA ASN A 412 26.82 5.34 -11.12
C ASN A 412 26.99 6.84 -10.92
N TYR A 413 26.98 7.30 -9.66
CA TYR A 413 27.21 8.70 -9.30
C TYR A 413 28.67 8.95 -8.94
N GLN A 414 29.27 9.96 -9.58
CA GLN A 414 30.65 10.38 -9.36
C GLN A 414 30.73 11.51 -8.32
N PRO A 415 31.88 11.70 -7.67
CA PRO A 415 32.12 12.85 -6.80
C PRO A 415 31.98 14.20 -7.51
N TYR A 416 31.77 15.27 -6.74
CA TYR A 416 31.84 16.65 -7.27
C TYR A 416 33.21 17.00 -7.87
N ILE A 417 34.29 16.41 -7.37
CA ILE A 417 35.67 16.65 -7.79
C ILE A 417 36.30 15.30 -8.11
N ASN A 418 36.63 15.06 -9.38
CA ASN A 418 37.33 13.86 -9.85
C ASN A 418 38.87 14.00 -9.68
N SER A 419 39.30 14.36 -8.48
CA SER A 419 40.72 14.36 -8.07
C SER A 419 41.12 13.00 -7.49
N SER A 420 42.42 12.82 -7.23
CA SER A 420 42.89 11.79 -6.30
C SER A 420 42.21 11.97 -4.93
N PHE A 421 41.88 10.86 -4.26
CA PHE A 421 41.32 10.83 -2.92
C PHE A 421 42.39 10.34 -1.94
N GLU A 422 43.20 11.27 -1.46
CA GLU A 422 44.39 11.06 -0.63
C GLU A 422 44.05 11.23 0.87
N TYR A 423 45.05 11.09 1.74
CA TYR A 423 44.84 11.00 3.19
C TYR A 423 44.19 12.24 3.81
N ASN A 424 43.17 12.02 4.64
CA ASN A 424 42.30 13.01 5.28
C ASN A 424 41.29 13.76 4.38
N ASP A 425 41.28 13.56 3.07
CA ASP A 425 40.32 14.24 2.16
C ASP A 425 38.85 13.95 2.53
N GLU A 426 37.96 14.90 2.26
CA GLU A 426 36.49 14.72 2.26
C GLU A 426 35.99 14.64 0.82
N LEU A 427 35.30 13.55 0.47
CA LEU A 427 34.74 13.28 -0.84
C LEU A 427 33.21 13.27 -0.76
N ARG A 428 32.54 14.06 -1.61
CA ARG A 428 31.08 14.16 -1.67
C ARG A 428 30.55 13.63 -2.99
N ILE A 429 29.66 12.64 -2.94
CA ILE A 429 29.01 12.01 -4.08
C ILE A 429 27.51 12.34 -4.06
N PRO A 430 27.03 13.26 -4.92
CA PRO A 430 25.65 13.73 -4.92
C PRO A 430 24.72 12.94 -5.86
N ILE A 431 23.47 12.81 -5.46
CA ILE A 431 22.33 12.45 -6.32
C ILE A 431 21.37 13.65 -6.33
N GLN A 432 21.32 14.34 -7.47
CA GLN A 432 20.52 15.55 -7.66
C GLN A 432 19.21 15.30 -8.45
N GLU A 433 19.01 14.08 -8.94
CA GLU A 433 17.84 13.67 -9.74
C GLU A 433 16.57 13.56 -8.88
N LEU A 434 15.83 14.67 -8.77
CA LEU A 434 14.59 14.74 -8.00
C LEU A 434 13.43 13.90 -8.58
N ASP A 435 13.44 13.60 -9.88
CA ASP A 435 12.39 12.78 -10.51
C ASP A 435 12.66 11.27 -10.43
N ALA A 436 13.80 10.85 -9.84
CA ALA A 436 14.18 9.45 -9.70
C ALA A 436 13.60 8.78 -8.44
N TYR A 437 13.27 7.50 -8.55
CA TYR A 437 12.93 6.63 -7.42
C TYR A 437 14.13 5.75 -7.08
N THR A 438 14.90 6.18 -6.08
CA THR A 438 16.14 5.54 -5.65
C THR A 438 15.87 4.57 -4.49
N LEU A 439 16.53 3.41 -4.46
CA LEU A 439 16.44 2.43 -3.37
C LEU A 439 17.80 2.34 -2.64
N PRO A 440 18.00 3.05 -1.51
CA PRO A 440 19.30 3.10 -0.84
C PRO A 440 19.82 1.74 -0.37
N CYS A 441 18.97 0.85 0.14
CA CYS A 441 19.42 -0.40 0.79
C CYS A 441 20.13 -1.40 -0.14
N GLU A 442 19.97 -1.24 -1.46
CA GLU A 442 20.67 -2.02 -2.48
C GLU A 442 21.78 -1.22 -3.18
N SER A 443 22.10 -0.03 -2.68
CA SER A 443 23.21 0.78 -3.19
C SER A 443 24.58 0.28 -2.68
N MET A 444 25.59 0.48 -3.51
CA MET A 444 26.95 -0.04 -3.30
C MET A 444 27.99 1.06 -3.56
N LEU A 445 29.10 1.05 -2.83
CA LEU A 445 30.29 1.84 -3.14
C LEU A 445 31.24 1.00 -4.00
N TYR A 446 31.52 1.44 -5.22
CA TYR A 446 32.55 0.83 -6.06
C TYR A 446 33.89 1.52 -5.83
N LEU A 447 34.94 0.71 -5.71
CA LEU A 447 36.33 1.15 -5.62
C LEU A 447 37.19 0.37 -6.62
N GLU A 448 38.09 1.07 -7.30
CA GLU A 448 39.14 0.51 -8.16
C GLU A 448 40.44 1.22 -7.80
N GLY A 449 41.55 0.48 -7.69
CA GLY A 449 42.77 1.04 -7.15
C GLY A 449 43.93 0.07 -7.12
N ARG A 450 45.00 0.46 -6.42
CA ARG A 450 46.21 -0.35 -6.28
C ARG A 450 46.84 -0.23 -4.88
N LEU A 451 47.37 -1.34 -4.39
CA LEU A 451 48.24 -1.42 -3.22
C LEU A 451 49.70 -1.32 -3.69
N THR A 452 50.41 -0.31 -3.19
CA THR A 452 51.85 -0.10 -3.41
C THR A 452 52.56 0.08 -2.08
N LYS A 453 53.89 0.17 -2.12
CA LYS A 453 54.68 0.76 -1.04
C LYS A 453 54.53 2.31 -1.08
N ASP A 454 55.11 3.01 -0.10
CA ASP A 454 55.13 4.48 -0.06
C ASP A 454 55.97 5.11 -1.19
N ASP A 455 56.99 4.41 -1.69
CA ASP A 455 57.75 4.77 -2.89
C ASP A 455 56.99 4.56 -4.23
N GLY A 456 55.77 4.00 -4.18
CA GLY A 456 54.93 3.71 -5.35
C GLY A 456 55.25 2.42 -6.10
N GLN A 457 56.24 1.63 -5.66
CA GLN A 457 56.54 0.31 -6.22
C GLN A 457 55.48 -0.73 -5.80
N PRO A 458 55.31 -1.84 -6.55
CA PRO A 458 54.45 -2.95 -6.15
C PRO A 458 54.84 -3.47 -4.76
N ALA A 459 53.86 -3.62 -3.87
CA ALA A 459 54.06 -4.30 -2.60
C ALA A 459 54.33 -5.79 -2.83
N THR A 460 55.23 -6.38 -2.03
CA THR A 460 55.58 -7.80 -2.13
C THR A 460 55.37 -8.59 -0.84
N LYS A 461 55.22 -7.88 0.29
CA LYS A 461 55.03 -8.47 1.63
C LYS A 461 53.71 -8.09 2.27
N LEU A 462 53.06 -7.03 1.79
CA LEU A 462 51.78 -6.53 2.30
C LEU A 462 50.63 -7.42 1.86
N LYS A 463 49.77 -7.80 2.80
CA LYS A 463 48.53 -8.55 2.57
C LYS A 463 47.36 -7.70 3.06
N LEU A 464 46.25 -7.63 2.33
CA LEU A 464 45.04 -6.98 2.83
C LEU A 464 44.42 -7.82 3.95
N ILE A 465 43.93 -7.19 5.02
CA ILE A 465 43.16 -7.88 6.06
C ILE A 465 41.70 -8.10 5.65
N ASN A 466 40.96 -8.88 6.44
CA ASN A 466 39.50 -8.96 6.33
C ASN A 466 38.89 -7.54 6.37
N ASN A 467 37.96 -7.22 5.47
CA ASN A 467 37.27 -5.93 5.40
C ASN A 467 38.20 -4.70 5.18
N ALA A 468 39.41 -4.90 4.68
CA ALA A 468 40.44 -3.85 4.50
C ALA A 468 39.92 -2.56 3.85
N PHE A 469 39.06 -2.67 2.82
CA PHE A 469 38.54 -1.51 2.09
C PHE A 469 37.66 -0.59 2.96
N ALA A 470 37.04 -1.09 4.03
CA ALA A 470 36.31 -0.27 4.98
C ALA A 470 37.24 0.52 5.94
N PHE A 471 38.45 0.01 6.21
CA PHE A 471 39.46 0.73 7.01
C PHE A 471 40.09 1.91 6.28
N LEU A 472 39.84 2.06 4.97
CA LEU A 472 40.27 3.25 4.21
C LEU A 472 39.52 4.52 4.63
N PHE A 473 38.34 4.38 5.26
CA PHE A 473 37.42 5.46 5.61
C PHE A 473 37.39 5.71 7.12
N ARG A 474 37.71 6.95 7.52
CA ARG A 474 37.62 7.44 8.90
C ARG A 474 36.17 7.65 9.31
N GLU A 475 35.36 8.17 8.39
CA GLU A 475 33.95 8.51 8.61
C GLU A 475 33.16 8.40 7.31
N LEU A 476 31.94 7.87 7.40
CA LEU A 476 30.91 7.98 6.36
C LEU A 476 29.73 8.79 6.91
N ARG A 477 29.08 9.57 6.04
CA ARG A 477 27.85 10.30 6.34
C ARG A 477 26.85 10.17 5.18
N TYR A 478 25.58 10.00 5.51
CA TYR A 478 24.48 10.05 4.54
C TYR A 478 23.60 11.27 4.87
N GLU A 479 23.59 12.24 3.95
CA GLU A 479 22.88 13.50 4.07
C GLU A 479 21.68 13.52 3.11
N LEU A 480 20.48 13.83 3.62
CA LEU A 480 19.25 13.94 2.85
C LEU A 480 18.85 15.42 2.77
N ASN A 481 18.94 16.02 1.57
CA ASN A 481 18.77 17.45 1.34
C ASN A 481 19.57 18.35 2.30
N GLY A 482 20.82 17.95 2.62
CA GLY A 482 21.72 18.66 3.53
C GLY A 482 21.49 18.41 5.03
N VAL A 483 20.51 17.58 5.41
CA VAL A 483 20.32 17.12 6.79
C VAL A 483 21.01 15.78 6.96
N LEU A 484 21.92 15.67 7.94
CA LEU A 484 22.58 14.43 8.31
C LEU A 484 21.54 13.44 8.88
N VAL A 485 21.35 12.29 8.23
CA VAL A 485 20.42 11.24 8.69
C VAL A 485 21.18 10.17 9.47
N ASP A 486 22.27 9.64 8.92
CA ASP A 486 23.08 8.61 9.55
C ASP A 486 24.58 8.86 9.32
N SER A 487 25.41 8.46 10.28
CA SER A 487 26.86 8.69 10.25
C SER A 487 27.59 7.64 11.07
N ILE A 488 28.73 7.16 10.55
CA ILE A 488 29.56 6.15 11.20
C ILE A 488 31.02 6.56 11.14
N ARG A 489 31.73 6.35 12.25
CA ARG A 489 33.18 6.57 12.41
C ARG A 489 33.90 5.24 12.60
N ASN A 490 35.21 5.24 12.32
CA ASN A 490 36.06 4.05 12.36
C ASN A 490 35.41 2.90 11.55
N VAL A 491 35.17 3.18 10.27
CA VAL A 491 34.20 2.46 9.43
C VAL A 491 34.57 0.98 9.29
N GLY A 492 35.86 0.69 9.13
CA GLY A 492 36.40 -0.67 9.14
C GLY A 492 36.06 -1.44 10.41
N LEU A 493 36.39 -0.92 11.59
CA LEU A 493 36.17 -1.62 12.85
C LEU A 493 34.67 -1.78 13.17
N THR A 494 33.89 -0.72 12.96
CA THR A 494 32.44 -0.72 13.17
C THR A 494 31.74 -1.74 12.28
N SER A 495 32.06 -1.77 10.98
CA SER A 495 31.47 -2.72 10.04
C SER A 495 31.97 -4.15 10.27
N THR A 496 33.24 -4.38 10.62
CA THR A 496 33.75 -5.71 10.98
C THR A 496 33.01 -6.28 12.20
N LEU A 497 32.88 -5.51 13.28
CA LEU A 497 32.17 -5.94 14.49
C LEU A 497 30.72 -6.31 14.21
N LYS A 498 30.01 -5.44 13.48
CA LYS A 498 28.63 -5.69 13.07
C LYS A 498 28.53 -6.92 12.16
N SER A 499 29.44 -7.09 11.21
CA SER A 499 29.41 -8.16 10.21
C SER A 499 29.73 -9.55 10.78
N TYR A 500 30.68 -9.67 11.73
CA TYR A 500 30.96 -10.93 12.44
C TYR A 500 29.75 -11.46 13.21
N LEU A 501 28.90 -10.58 13.73
CA LEU A 501 27.65 -10.92 14.41
C LEU A 501 26.49 -11.17 13.43
N SER A 502 26.52 -10.56 12.24
CA SER A 502 25.35 -10.46 11.34
C SER A 502 25.25 -11.57 10.30
N TYR A 503 26.36 -11.97 9.69
CA TYR A 503 26.37 -12.88 8.55
C TYR A 503 26.56 -14.34 8.97
N ASN A 504 25.95 -15.27 8.24
CA ASN A 504 26.34 -16.68 8.27
C ASN A 504 27.45 -16.96 7.24
N GLU A 505 27.83 -18.24 7.11
CA GLU A 505 28.84 -18.70 6.15
C GLU A 505 28.45 -18.47 4.68
N VAL A 506 27.19 -18.71 4.32
CA VAL A 506 26.68 -18.58 2.94
C VAL A 506 26.59 -17.12 2.51
N GLU A 507 26.07 -16.26 3.40
CA GLU A 507 26.04 -14.79 3.23
C GLU A 507 27.46 -14.23 3.08
N SER A 508 28.45 -14.82 3.77
CA SER A 508 29.85 -14.39 3.70
C SER A 508 30.56 -14.79 2.41
N ILE A 509 30.23 -15.94 1.82
CA ILE A 509 30.75 -16.34 0.49
C ILE A 509 30.35 -15.31 -0.59
N ALA A 510 29.13 -14.78 -0.51
CA ALA A 510 28.67 -13.72 -1.41
C ALA A 510 29.41 -12.37 -1.23
N LEU A 511 30.12 -12.20 -0.11
CA LEU A 511 30.89 -11.00 0.24
C LEU A 511 32.41 -11.15 0.00
N GLU A 512 32.90 -12.29 -0.49
CA GLU A 512 34.33 -12.43 -0.86
C GLU A 512 34.76 -11.36 -1.89
N ASN A 513 33.86 -10.92 -2.78
CA ASN A 513 34.10 -9.84 -3.76
C ASN A 513 34.20 -8.42 -3.14
N VAL A 514 34.07 -8.28 -1.82
CA VAL A 514 34.25 -7.01 -1.10
C VAL A 514 35.42 -7.03 -0.11
N GLY A 515 36.21 -8.12 -0.13
CA GLY A 515 37.32 -8.33 0.82
C GLY A 515 36.89 -8.94 2.16
N TRP A 516 35.69 -9.54 2.24
CA TRP A 516 35.20 -10.19 3.45
C TRP A 516 35.73 -11.63 3.56
N TYR A 517 36.77 -11.83 4.38
CA TYR A 517 37.42 -13.12 4.62
C TYR A 517 37.51 -13.40 6.13
N PRO A 518 36.38 -13.60 6.82
CA PRO A 518 36.31 -13.62 8.29
C PRO A 518 37.11 -14.75 8.95
N ARG A 519 37.39 -15.86 8.22
CA ARG A 519 38.08 -17.05 8.74
C ARG A 519 39.49 -17.24 8.18
N SER A 520 40.01 -16.31 7.38
CA SER A 520 41.30 -16.50 6.70
C SER A 520 41.89 -15.16 6.28
N THR A 521 43.20 -14.99 6.49
CA THR A 521 44.01 -14.01 5.75
C THR A 521 44.20 -14.47 4.31
N ARG A 522 43.09 -14.66 3.58
CA ARG A 522 43.11 -14.81 2.13
C ARG A 522 43.63 -13.49 1.57
N VAL A 523 44.88 -13.53 1.14
CA VAL A 523 45.41 -12.57 0.19
C VAL A 523 44.45 -12.63 -0.99
N LEU A 524 43.65 -11.57 -1.21
CA LEU A 524 43.16 -11.28 -2.55
C LEU A 524 44.39 -11.38 -3.44
N ASP A 525 44.43 -12.29 -4.41
CA ASP A 525 45.65 -12.51 -5.18
C ASP A 525 45.83 -11.32 -6.15
N ILE A 526 46.38 -10.23 -5.61
CA ILE A 526 46.30 -8.91 -6.22
C ILE A 526 47.31 -8.86 -7.37
N ALA A 527 46.92 -9.36 -8.53
CA ALA A 527 47.75 -9.42 -9.73
C ALA A 527 48.31 -8.02 -10.06
N ASN A 528 49.62 -7.84 -9.82
CA ASN A 528 50.33 -6.56 -9.94
C ASN A 528 49.78 -5.44 -9.02
N GLY A 529 49.25 -5.80 -7.84
CA GLY A 529 48.76 -4.86 -6.83
C GLY A 529 47.42 -4.19 -7.12
N LYS A 530 46.76 -4.46 -8.27
CA LYS A 530 45.48 -3.83 -8.66
C LYS A 530 44.23 -4.58 -8.16
N PHE A 531 43.29 -3.85 -7.56
CA PHE A 531 42.00 -4.38 -7.09
C PHE A 531 40.80 -3.62 -7.68
N SER A 532 39.64 -4.27 -7.70
CA SER A 532 38.33 -3.62 -7.85
C SER A 532 37.28 -4.33 -7.00
N VAL A 533 36.52 -3.59 -6.20
CA VAL A 533 35.49 -4.12 -5.28
C VAL A 533 34.21 -3.30 -5.34
N CYS A 534 33.09 -3.88 -4.89
CA CYS A 534 31.78 -3.26 -4.93
C CYS A 534 31.02 -3.51 -3.61
N ILE A 535 31.23 -2.64 -2.62
CA ILE A 535 30.84 -2.83 -1.22
C ILE A 535 29.37 -2.40 -1.01
N PRO A 536 28.44 -3.27 -0.61
CA PRO A 536 27.08 -2.87 -0.25
C PRO A 536 27.08 -1.90 0.94
N LEU A 537 26.40 -0.75 0.83
CA LEU A 537 26.38 0.22 1.94
C LEU A 537 25.65 -0.31 3.17
N LYS A 538 24.77 -1.31 3.02
CA LYS A 538 24.17 -2.10 4.12
C LYS A 538 25.15 -2.92 4.96
N MET A 539 26.40 -3.10 4.50
CA MET A 539 27.49 -3.66 5.31
C MET A 539 28.21 -2.57 6.13
N LEU A 540 28.17 -1.33 5.65
CA LEU A 540 28.93 -0.21 6.23
C LEU A 540 28.10 0.68 7.16
N MET A 541 26.79 0.81 6.95
CA MET A 541 25.92 1.75 7.66
C MET A 541 24.48 1.25 7.87
N GLY A 542 23.91 1.60 9.04
CA GLY A 542 22.62 1.10 9.53
C GLY A 542 21.40 1.63 8.78
N PHE A 543 21.40 2.88 8.32
CA PHE A 543 20.34 3.39 7.45
C PHE A 543 20.13 2.52 6.21
N PHE A 544 21.23 2.11 5.56
CA PHE A 544 21.19 1.29 4.36
C PHE A 544 20.84 -0.18 4.66
N GLU A 545 21.05 -0.66 5.89
CA GLU A 545 20.61 -2.00 6.30
C GLU A 545 19.08 -2.08 6.49
N ASP A 546 18.47 -1.12 7.18
CA ASP A 546 17.08 -1.21 7.61
C ASP A 546 16.08 -0.49 6.67
N TYR A 547 16.45 0.63 6.03
CA TYR A 547 15.52 1.43 5.21
C TYR A 547 15.28 0.80 3.82
N LYS A 548 14.48 -0.26 3.79
CA LYS A 548 14.13 -1.07 2.60
C LYS A 548 13.00 -0.47 1.77
N LYS A 549 13.04 0.84 1.52
CA LYS A 549 12.02 1.60 0.79
C LYS A 549 12.69 2.60 -0.15
N ILE A 550 11.96 3.05 -1.16
CA ILE A 550 12.45 4.12 -2.05
C ILE A 550 12.51 5.48 -1.33
N ILE A 551 13.44 6.31 -1.76
CA ILE A 551 13.44 7.76 -1.51
C ILE A 551 12.74 8.44 -2.69
N LEU A 552 11.82 9.36 -2.38
CA LEU A 552 11.03 10.11 -3.34
C LEU A 552 11.45 11.58 -3.34
N ASN A 553 11.91 12.10 -4.48
CA ASN A 553 11.99 13.55 -4.71
C ASN A 553 12.82 14.32 -3.66
N MET A 554 13.97 13.75 -3.27
CA MET A 554 14.95 14.35 -2.36
C MET A 554 16.36 14.26 -2.94
N LYS A 555 17.16 15.31 -2.76
CA LYS A 555 18.60 15.25 -2.97
C LYS A 555 19.23 14.34 -1.92
N GLN A 556 20.24 13.57 -2.30
CA GLN A 556 21.00 12.72 -1.39
C GLN A 556 22.50 12.96 -1.61
N GLU A 557 23.29 12.96 -0.54
CA GLU A 557 24.75 13.01 -0.62
C GLU A 557 25.35 11.92 0.26
N LEU A 558 26.28 11.15 -0.33
CA LEU A 558 27.17 10.26 0.41
C LEU A 558 28.49 10.99 0.60
N VAL A 559 28.88 11.20 1.85
CA VAL A 559 30.14 11.86 2.23
C VAL A 559 31.08 10.80 2.79
N LEU A 560 32.31 10.78 2.28
CA LEU A 560 33.34 9.82 2.66
C LEU A 560 34.61 10.58 3.06
N ILE A 561 35.16 10.27 4.23
CA ILE A 561 36.38 10.93 4.74
C ILE A 561 37.49 9.89 4.84
N ARG A 562 38.62 10.13 4.17
CA ARG A 562 39.76 9.20 4.14
C ARG A 562 40.46 9.14 5.51
N CYS A 563 40.97 7.96 5.85
CA CYS A 563 41.93 7.80 6.95
C CYS A 563 43.24 8.57 6.70
N SER A 564 44.04 8.72 7.76
CA SER A 564 45.35 9.39 7.76
C SER A 564 46.50 8.51 7.26
N ASN A 565 46.31 7.19 7.21
CA ASN A 565 47.22 6.19 6.67
C ASN A 565 46.42 4.92 6.27
N ASP A 566 47.11 3.90 5.77
CA ASP A 566 46.55 2.59 5.37
C ASP A 566 47.04 1.42 6.24
N ILE A 567 47.70 1.67 7.37
CA ILE A 567 48.31 0.62 8.20
C ILE A 567 47.24 -0.34 8.72
N ASP A 568 46.14 0.22 9.21
CA ASP A 568 44.95 -0.50 9.69
C ASP A 568 44.24 -1.36 8.61
N ALA A 569 44.61 -1.26 7.33
CA ALA A 569 44.01 -2.00 6.22
C ALA A 569 44.87 -3.17 5.70
N VAL A 570 46.08 -3.36 6.22
CA VAL A 570 47.03 -4.40 5.80
C VAL A 570 47.63 -5.15 6.99
N ILE A 571 48.26 -6.27 6.70
CA ILE A 571 49.17 -6.98 7.60
C ILE A 571 50.43 -7.40 6.84
N SER A 572 51.58 -7.43 7.52
CA SER A 572 52.81 -7.99 6.99
C SER A 572 53.68 -8.61 8.09
N GLU A 573 54.54 -9.55 7.71
CA GLU A 573 55.46 -10.25 8.61
C GLU A 573 56.68 -9.37 9.01
N ASP A 574 56.96 -8.32 8.22
CA ASP A 574 57.92 -7.28 8.59
C ASP A 574 57.41 -5.86 8.31
N ASP A 575 58.08 -4.88 8.89
CA ASP A 575 57.79 -3.44 8.83
C ASP A 575 58.65 -2.71 7.79
N SER A 576 59.24 -3.44 6.82
CA SER A 576 60.09 -2.83 5.78
C SER A 576 59.31 -2.23 4.60
N GLU A 577 58.06 -2.64 4.38
CA GLU A 577 57.16 -2.06 3.38
C GLU A 577 56.10 -1.20 4.08
N LYS A 578 56.06 0.10 3.79
CA LYS A 578 54.96 0.96 4.27
C LYS A 578 53.79 0.93 3.27
N PRO A 579 52.55 0.71 3.71
CA PRO A 579 51.41 0.61 2.81
C PRO A 579 51.00 1.96 2.23
N LYS A 580 50.71 1.97 0.93
CA LYS A 580 49.89 3.01 0.31
C LYS A 580 48.83 2.41 -0.61
N ILE A 581 47.56 2.73 -0.35
CA ILE A 581 46.41 2.31 -1.15
C ILE A 581 45.93 3.52 -1.96
N HIS A 582 46.31 3.55 -3.24
CA HIS A 582 45.84 4.52 -4.20
C HIS A 582 44.46 4.11 -4.73
N ILE A 583 43.51 5.04 -4.71
CA ILE A 583 42.16 4.86 -5.27
C ILE A 583 42.15 5.50 -6.67
N GLU A 584 42.07 4.67 -7.71
CA GLU A 584 42.08 5.08 -9.12
C GLU A 584 40.66 5.47 -9.61
N ARG A 585 39.60 4.81 -9.11
CA ARG A 585 38.20 5.22 -9.31
C ARG A 585 37.35 4.94 -8.06
N ILE A 586 36.36 5.82 -7.83
CA ILE A 586 35.35 5.67 -6.79
C ILE A 586 34.01 6.22 -7.29
N TYR A 587 32.93 5.46 -7.10
CA TYR A 587 31.56 5.91 -7.44
C TYR A 587 30.48 5.20 -6.62
N TRP A 588 29.39 5.91 -6.34
CA TRP A 588 28.23 5.37 -5.63
C TRP A 588 27.25 4.78 -6.65
N ARG A 589 27.00 3.47 -6.56
CA ARG A 589 26.05 2.74 -7.38
C ARG A 589 24.69 2.77 -6.70
N MET A 590 23.76 3.57 -7.20
CA MET A 590 22.39 3.62 -6.67
C MET A 590 21.46 2.74 -7.51
N ALA A 591 20.55 2.02 -6.85
CA ALA A 591 19.47 1.28 -7.51
C ALA A 591 18.33 2.24 -7.87
N HIS A 592 18.00 2.35 -9.16
CA HIS A 592 16.88 3.15 -9.68
C HIS A 592 15.73 2.22 -10.07
N ILE A 593 14.51 2.55 -9.62
CA ILE A 593 13.32 1.74 -9.84
C ILE A 593 12.36 2.48 -10.78
N THR A 594 12.19 1.97 -11.99
CA THR A 594 11.11 2.38 -12.88
C THR A 594 9.84 1.65 -12.46
N VAL A 595 8.77 2.38 -12.11
CA VAL A 595 7.46 1.80 -11.74
C VAL A 595 6.43 1.97 -12.84
N ALA A 596 5.39 1.12 -12.86
CA ALA A 596 4.30 1.26 -13.82
C ALA A 596 3.39 2.47 -13.52
N ILE A 597 2.65 2.92 -14.52
CA ILE A 597 1.79 4.12 -14.47
C ILE A 597 0.82 4.15 -13.26
N PRO A 598 0.15 3.04 -12.86
CA PRO A 598 -0.72 3.05 -11.67
C PRO A 598 0.04 3.34 -10.37
N GLN A 599 1.24 2.78 -10.24
CA GLN A 599 2.16 2.99 -9.11
C GLN A 599 2.72 4.41 -9.13
N GLN A 600 3.13 4.91 -10.29
CA GLN A 600 3.58 6.30 -10.45
C GLN A 600 2.49 7.30 -10.01
N LEU A 601 1.22 7.05 -10.40
CA LEU A 601 0.08 7.84 -9.96
C LEU A 601 -0.21 7.69 -8.45
N ALA A 602 0.07 6.52 -7.86
CA ALA A 602 -0.06 6.32 -6.42
C ALA A 602 1.02 7.10 -5.63
N LEU A 603 2.28 7.10 -6.11
CA LEU A 603 3.38 7.88 -5.53
C LEU A 603 3.14 9.40 -5.69
N THR A 604 2.66 9.84 -6.85
CA THR A 604 2.28 11.26 -7.07
C THR A 604 1.22 11.71 -6.04
N LYS A 605 0.22 10.86 -5.76
CA LYS A 605 -0.81 11.14 -4.72
C LYS A 605 -0.28 11.20 -3.28
N ILE A 606 0.97 10.80 -3.01
CA ILE A 606 1.65 11.03 -1.73
C ILE A 606 2.20 12.46 -1.70
N LEU A 607 2.80 12.92 -2.82
CA LEU A 607 3.25 14.30 -3.02
C LEU A 607 2.06 15.28 -2.93
N ASP A 608 0.98 15.02 -3.69
CA ASP A 608 -0.22 15.86 -3.74
C ASP A 608 -0.88 16.06 -2.36
N LYS A 609 -0.73 15.06 -1.47
CA LYS A 609 -1.27 15.07 -0.11
C LYS A 609 -0.30 15.62 0.94
N ASN A 610 0.87 16.12 0.52
CA ASN A 610 1.90 16.69 1.38
C ASN A 610 2.29 15.78 2.57
N ARG A 611 2.32 14.46 2.35
CA ARG A 611 2.53 13.47 3.42
C ARG A 611 4.02 13.31 3.74
N GLU A 612 4.34 13.40 5.01
CA GLU A 612 5.64 13.02 5.55
C GLU A 612 5.85 11.50 5.49
N ILE A 613 7.08 11.08 5.23
CA ILE A 613 7.51 9.68 5.07
C ILE A 613 8.54 9.39 6.15
N LEU A 614 8.29 8.33 6.93
CA LEU A 614 9.15 7.93 8.05
C LEU A 614 10.35 7.10 7.58
N LEU A 615 11.54 7.54 8.01
CA LEU A 615 12.83 6.86 7.91
C LEU A 615 13.15 6.28 9.29
N SER A 616 12.75 5.02 9.52
CA SER A 616 13.08 4.27 10.73
C SER A 616 14.19 3.29 10.44
N PHE A 617 15.27 3.32 11.23
CA PHE A 617 16.44 2.44 11.09
C PHE A 617 17.20 2.36 12.42
N ARG A 618 18.07 1.35 12.57
CA ARG A 618 19.00 1.27 13.70
C ARG A 618 20.34 1.84 13.30
N SER A 619 20.75 2.94 13.94
CA SER A 619 22.06 3.57 13.75
C SER A 619 23.11 2.82 14.56
N TRP A 620 24.35 2.82 14.09
CA TRP A 620 25.47 2.09 14.70
C TRP A 620 26.52 3.09 15.19
N GLU A 621 26.78 3.14 16.49
CA GLU A 621 27.73 4.08 17.07
C GLU A 621 28.85 3.35 17.81
N LEU A 622 30.10 3.54 17.36
CA LEU A 622 31.28 3.01 18.03
C LEU A 622 31.89 4.06 18.95
N ILE A 623 32.01 3.72 20.23
CA ILE A 623 32.69 4.52 21.25
C ILE A 623 34.00 3.80 21.61
N GLU A 624 35.11 4.54 21.63
CA GLU A 624 36.45 4.03 21.97
C GLU A 624 36.86 4.52 23.37
N LEU A 625 37.40 3.62 24.19
CA LEU A 625 38.18 3.94 25.38
C LEU A 625 39.65 3.60 25.05
N PRO A 626 40.47 4.60 24.65
CA PRO A 626 41.72 4.37 23.95
C PRO A 626 42.77 3.58 24.75
N SER A 627 42.75 3.71 26.08
CA SER A 627 43.62 2.98 27.01
C SER A 627 42.85 2.61 28.28
N LEU A 628 42.92 1.34 28.64
CA LEU A 628 42.56 0.83 29.97
C LEU A 628 43.76 0.91 30.91
N SER A 629 43.53 1.23 32.18
CA SER A 629 44.58 1.15 33.22
C SER A 629 44.98 -0.31 33.54
N GLU A 630 46.16 -0.54 34.10
CA GLU A 630 46.69 -1.87 34.46
C GLU A 630 46.03 -2.47 35.72
N ASN A 631 44.69 -2.56 35.73
CA ASN A 631 43.86 -3.07 36.82
C ASN A 631 43.04 -4.31 36.40
N THR A 632 42.55 -5.10 37.35
CA THR A 632 41.63 -6.25 37.09
C THR A 632 40.16 -5.84 36.91
N LYS A 633 39.76 -4.65 37.34
CA LYS A 633 38.38 -4.13 37.23
C LYS A 633 38.33 -2.73 36.64
N HIS A 634 37.33 -2.48 35.78
CA HIS A 634 37.11 -1.19 35.11
C HIS A 634 35.65 -0.80 35.09
N MET A 635 35.35 0.44 35.46
CA MET A 635 34.04 1.07 35.31
C MET A 635 34.12 2.14 34.22
N TRP A 636 33.48 1.90 33.07
CA TRP A 636 33.47 2.80 31.93
C TRP A 636 32.09 3.45 31.76
N PRO A 637 31.92 4.77 32.02
CA PRO A 637 30.76 5.52 31.56
C PRO A 637 30.91 5.76 30.05
N VAL A 638 30.09 5.08 29.24
CA VAL A 638 30.24 5.07 27.78
C VAL A 638 29.62 6.32 27.15
N LYS A 639 28.33 6.54 27.42
CA LYS A 639 27.54 7.66 26.90
C LYS A 639 26.25 7.84 27.70
N THR A 640 25.62 9.00 27.55
CA THR A 640 24.25 9.27 28.01
C THR A 640 23.38 9.60 26.79
N THR A 641 22.26 8.92 26.62
CA THR A 641 21.36 9.10 25.45
C THR A 641 20.05 9.78 25.81
N THR A 642 19.38 10.30 24.79
CA THR A 642 17.93 10.51 24.82
C THR A 642 17.21 9.17 24.99
N LYS A 643 15.92 9.20 25.35
CA LYS A 643 15.08 7.99 25.43
C LYS A 643 14.80 7.37 24.06
N MET A 644 14.77 8.17 22.99
CA MET A 644 14.58 7.68 21.61
C MET A 644 15.80 6.87 21.15
N GLU A 645 17.01 7.33 21.48
CA GLU A 645 18.27 6.72 21.09
C GLU A 645 18.81 5.71 22.14
N THR A 646 17.91 5.08 22.90
CA THR A 646 18.31 4.17 23.97
C THR A 646 19.01 2.92 23.39
N PRO A 647 20.17 2.50 23.95
CA PRO A 647 20.89 1.30 23.48
C PRO A 647 20.01 0.05 23.45
N ARG A 648 19.73 -0.49 22.26
CA ARG A 648 19.02 -1.77 22.07
C ARG A 648 19.98 -2.94 22.17
N HIS A 649 21.18 -2.78 21.63
CA HIS A 649 22.21 -3.81 21.64
C HIS A 649 23.57 -3.19 21.94
N VAL A 650 24.35 -3.88 22.75
CA VAL A 650 25.69 -3.43 23.17
C VAL A 650 26.68 -4.53 22.82
N ILE A 651 27.71 -4.18 22.06
CA ILE A 651 28.72 -5.09 21.52
C ILE A 651 30.08 -4.58 22.01
N ILE A 652 30.80 -5.38 22.79
CA ILE A 652 32.03 -4.95 23.48
C ILE A 652 33.19 -5.84 23.06
N VAL A 653 34.34 -5.21 22.76
CA VAL A 653 35.60 -5.89 22.43
C VAL A 653 36.80 -5.18 23.03
N LEU A 654 37.90 -5.92 23.13
CA LEU A 654 39.22 -5.44 23.53
C LEU A 654 40.23 -5.74 22.41
N GLN A 655 41.23 -4.87 22.22
CA GLN A 655 42.39 -5.10 21.35
C GLN A 655 43.64 -4.55 22.00
N THR A 656 44.75 -5.28 21.94
CA THR A 656 46.02 -5.00 22.61
C THR A 656 47.13 -4.78 21.59
N GLY A 657 47.68 -3.57 21.51
CA GLY A 657 48.81 -3.26 20.62
C GLY A 657 48.53 -3.36 19.11
N LYS A 658 47.28 -3.55 18.67
CA LYS A 658 46.90 -3.75 17.25
C LYS A 658 46.57 -2.47 16.47
N LYS A 659 46.54 -1.31 17.13
CA LYS A 659 46.18 -0.02 16.50
C LYS A 659 47.41 0.56 15.79
N GLU A 660 47.29 0.84 14.49
CA GLU A 660 48.40 1.34 13.64
C GLU A 660 49.66 0.44 13.67
N ASN A 661 49.50 -0.86 13.92
CA ASN A 661 50.58 -1.85 13.96
C ASN A 661 50.47 -2.83 12.79
N ILE A 662 51.38 -2.70 11.81
CA ILE A 662 51.36 -3.49 10.55
C ILE A 662 51.56 -5.00 10.75
N LYS A 663 52.03 -5.45 11.92
CA LYS A 663 52.27 -6.87 12.23
C LYS A 663 51.06 -7.56 12.85
N GLU A 664 50.02 -6.80 13.23
CA GLU A 664 48.85 -7.29 13.94
C GLU A 664 47.57 -7.16 13.11
N ASN A 665 46.68 -8.16 13.19
CA ASN A 665 45.42 -8.10 12.44
C ASN A 665 44.37 -7.28 13.21
N LYS A 666 44.04 -6.08 12.72
CA LYS A 666 43.01 -5.22 13.32
C LYS A 666 41.59 -5.79 13.27
N CYS A 667 41.37 -6.86 12.52
CA CYS A 667 40.11 -7.63 12.51
C CYS A 667 40.10 -8.83 13.47
N GLU A 668 41.10 -8.97 14.34
CA GLU A 668 41.15 -9.95 15.44
C GLU A 668 41.04 -9.27 16.81
N PHE A 669 40.27 -9.86 17.71
CA PHE A 669 39.93 -9.31 19.02
C PHE A 669 40.44 -10.18 20.16
N ASP A 670 40.77 -9.57 21.31
CA ASP A 670 41.45 -10.26 22.39
C ASP A 670 40.50 -10.56 23.55
N HIS A 671 40.40 -11.83 23.96
CA HIS A 671 39.54 -12.23 25.10
C HIS A 671 40.05 -11.68 26.44
N CYS A 672 41.31 -11.26 26.49
CA CYS A 672 41.90 -10.44 27.55
C CYS A 672 41.63 -10.96 28.98
N GLN A 673 41.56 -12.29 29.16
CA GLN A 673 41.21 -12.95 30.42
C GLN A 673 40.02 -12.32 31.18
N LEU A 674 39.01 -11.86 30.44
CA LEU A 674 37.72 -11.42 31.00
C LEU A 674 37.10 -12.55 31.82
N THR A 675 36.57 -12.20 33.00
CA THR A 675 35.83 -13.10 33.90
C THR A 675 34.36 -12.71 33.99
N ASN A 676 34.05 -11.41 34.04
CA ASN A 676 32.69 -10.88 33.95
C ASN A 676 32.64 -9.62 33.09
N VAL A 677 31.52 -9.42 32.40
CA VAL A 677 31.17 -8.16 31.76
C VAL A 677 29.72 -7.84 32.10
N ARG A 678 29.45 -6.60 32.52
CA ARG A 678 28.12 -6.14 32.93
C ARG A 678 27.84 -4.79 32.30
N VAL A 679 26.76 -4.70 31.54
CA VAL A 679 26.17 -3.45 31.03
C VAL A 679 25.13 -2.95 32.03
N PHE A 680 25.17 -1.66 32.33
CA PHE A 680 24.14 -0.97 33.10
C PHE A 680 23.48 0.10 32.24
N LEU A 681 22.16 0.02 32.10
CA LEU A 681 21.32 1.08 31.55
C LEU A 681 20.59 1.76 32.70
N ASN A 682 21.06 2.96 33.08
CA ASN A 682 20.73 3.60 34.35
C ASN A 682 20.99 2.67 35.55
N SER A 683 19.97 1.97 36.03
CA SER A 683 20.00 1.04 37.18
C SER A 683 19.71 -0.42 36.79
N GLU A 684 19.29 -0.70 35.56
CA GLU A 684 19.04 -2.08 35.10
C GLU A 684 20.35 -2.71 34.60
N ARG A 685 20.61 -3.98 34.96
CA ARG A 685 21.87 -4.69 34.73
C ARG A 685 21.70 -5.85 33.74
N TYR A 686 22.59 -5.94 32.76
CA TYR A 686 22.61 -6.95 31.70
C TYR A 686 24.01 -7.54 31.53
N PRO A 687 24.21 -8.87 31.56
CA PRO A 687 23.30 -9.89 32.09
C PRO A 687 23.07 -9.72 33.61
N TYR A 688 21.94 -10.21 34.11
CA TYR A 688 21.60 -10.18 35.54
C TYR A 688 22.56 -11.03 36.39
N ASN A 689 22.87 -12.25 35.92
CA ASN A 689 23.88 -13.11 36.52
C ASN A 689 25.29 -12.73 36.07
N ASP A 690 26.28 -13.10 36.86
CA ASP A 690 27.69 -13.09 36.46
C ASP A 690 27.96 -14.23 35.45
N LEU A 691 28.97 -14.04 34.60
CA LEU A 691 29.32 -14.97 33.51
C LEU A 691 30.37 -16.00 33.93
N PHE A 692 31.22 -15.68 34.91
CA PHE A 692 32.28 -16.55 35.44
C PHE A 692 33.16 -17.19 34.36
N LEU A 693 33.56 -16.35 33.38
CA LEU A 693 34.36 -16.75 32.23
C LEU A 693 35.78 -17.16 32.63
N ASP A 694 36.29 -18.18 31.95
CA ASP A 694 37.64 -18.71 32.14
C ASP A 694 38.11 -19.31 30.80
N PHE A 695 38.83 -18.51 30.03
CA PHE A 695 39.25 -18.86 28.68
C PHE A 695 40.36 -19.92 28.64
N GLU A 696 41.14 -20.08 29.72
CA GLU A 696 42.16 -21.14 29.84
C GLU A 696 41.48 -22.51 29.94
N ASN A 697 40.51 -22.65 30.86
CA ASN A 697 39.74 -23.88 31.05
C ASN A 697 38.52 -23.99 30.11
N ASN A 698 38.49 -23.19 29.03
CA ASN A 698 37.45 -23.14 28.00
C ASN A 698 36.01 -22.88 28.50
N LYS A 699 35.84 -22.26 29.67
CA LYS A 699 34.54 -21.84 30.22
C LYS A 699 34.10 -20.50 29.61
N PHE A 700 33.77 -20.51 28.32
CA PHE A 700 33.22 -19.35 27.60
C PHE A 700 31.94 -19.67 26.82
N ALA A 701 31.34 -20.84 27.03
CA ALA A 701 30.15 -21.30 26.32
C ALA A 701 28.96 -20.33 26.42
N THR A 702 28.72 -19.74 27.60
CA THR A 702 27.67 -18.72 27.79
C THR A 702 27.89 -17.48 26.91
N LEU A 703 29.15 -17.05 26.75
CA LEU A 703 29.50 -15.90 25.92
C LEU A 703 29.35 -16.21 24.43
N TYR A 704 29.73 -17.41 24.00
CA TYR A 704 29.52 -17.89 22.63
C TYR A 704 28.03 -18.00 22.28
N GLU A 705 27.20 -18.53 23.20
CA GLU A 705 25.75 -18.58 23.02
C GLU A 705 25.12 -17.18 22.96
N MET A 706 25.64 -16.21 23.72
CA MET A 706 25.27 -14.81 23.58
C MET A 706 25.64 -14.28 22.19
N PHE A 707 26.90 -14.39 21.77
CA PHE A 707 27.38 -13.98 20.43
C PHE A 707 26.50 -14.55 19.31
N ALA A 708 26.23 -15.85 19.33
CA ALA A 708 25.46 -16.54 18.30
C ALA A 708 24.00 -16.02 18.20
N ARG A 709 23.36 -15.75 19.34
CA ARG A 709 21.98 -15.24 19.41
C ARG A 709 21.75 -13.87 18.76
N PHE A 710 22.79 -13.12 18.39
CA PHE A 710 22.63 -11.83 17.71
C PHE A 710 21.66 -11.91 16.53
N ARG A 711 21.81 -12.90 15.64
CA ARG A 711 20.99 -12.99 14.41
C ARG A 711 19.51 -13.22 14.73
N GLN A 712 19.21 -13.94 15.81
CA GLN A 712 17.85 -14.15 16.31
C GLN A 712 17.27 -12.89 16.96
N ALA A 713 18.05 -12.17 17.77
CA ALA A 713 17.59 -10.97 18.48
C ALA A 713 17.50 -9.71 17.59
N TYR A 714 18.34 -9.60 16.55
CA TYR A 714 18.44 -8.42 15.69
C TYR A 714 17.72 -8.57 14.33
N TYR A 715 17.61 -9.77 13.77
CA TYR A 715 16.93 -10.00 12.48
C TYR A 715 15.70 -10.93 12.55
N GLU A 716 15.38 -11.48 13.72
CA GLU A 716 14.38 -12.56 13.87
C GLU A 716 14.70 -13.79 13.01
N LYS A 717 15.99 -14.00 12.67
CA LYS A 717 16.52 -15.11 11.88
C LYS A 717 16.90 -16.32 12.75
N GLU A 718 17.21 -17.44 12.09
CA GLU A 718 17.81 -18.60 12.73
C GLU A 718 19.25 -18.32 13.24
N ASN A 719 19.64 -19.07 14.28
CA ASN A 719 20.93 -18.95 14.95
C ASN A 719 22.02 -19.73 14.18
N GLU A 720 22.56 -19.09 13.13
CA GLU A 720 23.70 -19.59 12.36
C GLU A 720 24.91 -18.64 12.56
N PRO A 721 25.78 -18.87 13.57
CA PRO A 721 26.97 -18.04 13.78
C PRO A 721 28.05 -18.31 12.74
N ILE A 722 28.84 -17.29 12.40
CA ILE A 722 29.92 -17.41 11.40
C ILE A 722 31.14 -18.20 11.89
N PHE A 723 31.38 -18.21 13.20
CA PHE A 723 32.52 -18.84 13.83
C PHE A 723 32.10 -20.04 14.66
N THR A 724 32.89 -21.11 14.61
CA THR A 724 32.84 -22.19 15.62
C THR A 724 33.31 -21.67 16.98
N PRO A 725 33.01 -22.34 18.11
CA PRO A 725 33.47 -21.91 19.44
C PRO A 725 34.98 -21.70 19.56
N LYS A 726 35.79 -22.48 18.83
CA LYS A 726 37.24 -22.28 18.76
C LYS A 726 37.60 -20.99 18.00
N GLN A 727 37.07 -20.80 16.79
CA GLN A 727 37.33 -19.58 16.01
C GLN A 727 36.81 -18.32 16.73
N PHE A 728 35.69 -18.42 17.47
CA PHE A 728 35.21 -17.34 18.33
C PHE A 728 36.25 -16.99 19.40
N LYS A 729 36.80 -17.98 20.12
CA LYS A 729 37.86 -17.76 21.11
C LYS A 729 39.11 -17.10 20.51
N ASP A 730 39.53 -17.60 19.36
CA ASP A 730 40.84 -17.32 18.77
C ASP A 730 40.85 -16.03 17.88
N ILE A 731 39.71 -15.64 17.29
CA ILE A 731 39.58 -14.53 16.32
C ILE A 731 38.68 -13.41 16.85
N ALA A 732 37.53 -13.76 17.43
CA ALA A 732 36.45 -12.80 17.69
C ALA A 732 35.70 -13.08 19.01
N PRO A 733 36.35 -12.99 20.18
CA PRO A 733 35.75 -13.15 21.51
C PRO A 733 34.87 -11.94 21.89
N ILE A 734 33.86 -11.68 21.06
CA ILE A 734 32.95 -10.53 21.13
C ILE A 734 31.93 -10.73 22.26
N VAL A 735 31.78 -9.71 23.09
CA VAL A 735 30.75 -9.68 24.14
C VAL A 735 29.52 -8.96 23.60
N TYR A 736 28.56 -9.72 23.07
CA TYR A 736 27.24 -9.20 22.72
C TYR A 736 26.28 -9.28 23.91
N ILE A 737 25.60 -8.17 24.21
CA ILE A 737 24.56 -8.07 25.24
C ILE A 737 23.30 -7.48 24.61
N ASP A 738 22.20 -8.25 24.66
CA ASP A 738 20.88 -7.82 24.22
C ASP A 738 20.18 -7.00 25.32
N CYS A 739 19.87 -5.74 25.01
CA CYS A 739 19.09 -4.83 25.85
C CYS A 739 17.74 -4.50 25.19
N SER A 740 17.36 -5.13 24.08
CA SER A 740 16.22 -4.71 23.25
C SER A 740 14.89 -4.69 24.03
N ARG A 741 14.72 -5.67 24.93
CA ARG A 741 13.55 -5.92 25.79
C ARG A 741 13.61 -5.23 27.16
N GLN A 742 14.26 -4.08 27.24
CA GLN A 742 14.26 -3.21 28.41
C GLN A 742 12.87 -2.62 28.72
N LYS A 743 12.62 -2.20 29.97
CA LYS A 743 11.31 -1.69 30.38
C LYS A 743 11.02 -0.31 29.79
N GLU A 744 9.79 -0.11 29.31
CA GLU A 744 9.29 1.23 28.98
C GLU A 744 9.03 2.05 30.25
N ALA A 745 10.07 2.69 30.78
CA ALA A 745 9.93 3.60 31.91
C ALA A 745 9.06 4.81 31.53
N ILE A 746 8.01 5.09 32.31
CA ILE A 746 7.06 6.19 32.06
C ILE A 746 7.74 7.56 32.14
N GLN A 747 8.84 7.68 32.91
CA GLN A 747 9.57 8.94 33.10
C GLN A 747 10.37 9.36 31.85
N SER A 748 10.43 10.66 31.61
CA SER A 748 11.16 11.32 30.51
C SER A 748 12.66 11.50 30.82
N GLY A 749 13.30 10.47 31.37
CA GLY A 749 14.72 10.50 31.75
C GLY A 749 15.67 10.20 30.57
N ALA A 750 16.90 10.71 30.68
CA ALA A 750 18.01 10.23 29.85
C ALA A 750 18.45 8.81 30.28
N VAL A 751 19.15 8.09 29.41
CA VAL A 751 19.70 6.75 29.73
C VAL A 751 21.22 6.79 29.72
N VAL A 752 21.82 6.56 30.88
CA VAL A 752 23.27 6.46 31.07
C VAL A 752 23.70 5.01 30.83
N LEU A 753 24.49 4.79 29.78
CA LEU A 753 25.15 3.51 29.49
C LEU A 753 26.50 3.46 30.23
N ARG A 754 26.65 2.44 31.09
CA ARG A 754 27.91 2.12 31.76
C ARG A 754 28.29 0.67 31.52
N ILE A 755 29.57 0.38 31.37
CA ILE A 755 30.13 -0.96 31.28
C ILE A 755 31.02 -1.20 32.50
N GLU A 756 30.87 -2.35 33.13
CA GLU A 756 31.83 -2.93 34.06
C GLU A 756 32.55 -4.11 33.38
N LEU A 757 33.88 -4.11 33.43
CA LEU A 757 34.73 -5.22 33.02
C LEU A 757 35.45 -5.77 34.24
N GLU A 758 35.38 -7.08 34.47
CA GLU A 758 36.24 -7.80 35.42
C GLU A 758 37.09 -8.83 34.67
N ARG A 759 38.31 -9.02 35.16
CA ARG A 759 39.31 -9.92 34.60
C ARG A 759 39.96 -10.76 35.68
N LYS A 760 40.59 -11.86 35.27
CA LYS A 760 41.46 -12.70 36.11
C LYS A 760 42.75 -11.94 36.47
N ASP A 761 43.40 -11.37 35.47
CA ASP A 761 44.70 -10.71 35.56
C ASP A 761 44.60 -9.23 35.09
N ASN A 762 45.55 -8.39 35.50
CA ASN A 762 45.61 -6.97 35.10
C ASN A 762 45.53 -6.81 33.57
N VAL A 763 44.93 -5.73 33.10
CA VAL A 763 44.94 -5.38 31.66
C VAL A 763 46.39 -5.21 31.17
N PRO A 764 46.77 -5.83 30.03
CA PRO A 764 48.04 -5.55 29.37
C PRO A 764 48.18 -4.07 29.04
N LYS A 765 49.43 -3.65 28.80
CA LYS A 765 49.71 -2.35 28.22
C LYS A 765 49.14 -2.27 26.81
N ASP A 766 48.71 -1.07 26.43
CA ASP A 766 48.18 -0.76 25.11
C ASP A 766 46.92 -1.55 24.71
N THR A 767 46.13 -2.01 25.70
CA THR A 767 44.76 -2.48 25.45
C THR A 767 43.77 -1.32 25.35
N THR A 768 43.18 -1.17 24.16
CA THR A 768 42.02 -0.34 23.86
C THR A 768 40.73 -1.14 24.04
N ALA A 769 39.67 -0.51 24.55
CA ALA A 769 38.31 -1.08 24.55
C ALA A 769 37.41 -0.34 23.57
N TYR A 770 36.55 -1.08 22.87
CA TYR A 770 35.52 -0.52 21.99
C TYR A 770 34.14 -1.02 22.37
N CYS A 771 33.16 -0.12 22.33
CA CYS A 771 31.76 -0.41 22.54
C CYS A 771 30.97 0.05 21.30
N LEU A 772 30.47 -0.91 20.54
CA LEU A 772 29.52 -0.66 19.46
C LEU A 772 28.09 -0.74 20.02
N VAL A 773 27.41 0.40 19.99
CA VAL A 773 26.01 0.55 20.39
C VAL A 773 25.13 0.56 19.14
N LEU A 774 24.12 -0.31 19.12
CA LEU A 774 23.05 -0.25 18.12
C LEU A 774 21.79 0.30 18.80
N HIS A 775 21.21 1.36 18.24
CA HIS A 775 20.01 1.99 18.78
C HIS A 775 19.11 2.52 17.66
N ASP A 776 17.83 2.71 17.98
CA ASP A 776 16.86 3.22 17.02
C ASP A 776 17.15 4.69 16.69
N LYS A 777 16.89 5.08 15.44
CA LYS A 777 16.70 6.48 15.01
C LYS A 777 15.44 6.56 14.15
N LEU A 778 14.70 7.64 14.33
CA LEU A 778 13.52 7.98 13.54
C LEU A 778 13.69 9.39 12.97
N TYR A 779 13.58 9.49 11.66
CA TYR A 779 13.45 10.76 10.95
C TYR A 779 12.15 10.76 10.16
N SER A 780 11.62 11.96 9.86
CA SER A 780 10.62 12.16 8.83
C SER A 780 11.21 13.00 7.69
N TYR A 781 10.76 12.78 6.47
CA TYR A 781 10.98 13.72 5.37
C TYR A 781 9.70 13.99 4.59
N ASN A 782 9.57 15.21 4.10
CA ASN A 782 8.46 15.61 3.24
C ASN A 782 8.96 15.73 1.78
N PRO A 783 8.53 14.85 0.87
CA PRO A 783 8.99 14.84 -0.52
C PRO A 783 8.49 16.03 -1.36
N LEU A 784 7.52 16.81 -0.86
CA LEU A 784 7.07 18.05 -1.50
C LEU A 784 7.90 19.25 -1.00
N THR A 785 7.92 19.49 0.32
CA THR A 785 8.57 20.68 0.92
C THR A 785 10.08 20.56 1.13
N LYS A 786 10.65 19.35 0.96
CA LYS A 786 12.08 19.02 1.17
C LYS A 786 12.59 19.15 2.60
N ILE A 787 11.68 19.34 3.56
CA ILE A 787 12.00 19.38 4.99
C ILE A 787 12.31 17.94 5.46
N VAL A 788 13.40 17.79 6.20
CA VAL A 788 13.77 16.57 6.93
C VAL A 788 13.85 16.94 8.41
N LYS A 789 13.36 16.05 9.29
CA LYS A 789 13.37 16.22 10.75
C LYS A 789 13.80 14.93 11.42
N GLN A 790 14.43 15.03 12.58
CA GLN A 790 14.47 13.93 13.55
C GLN A 790 13.20 14.00 14.41
N GLU A 791 12.62 12.85 14.76
CA GLU A 791 11.38 12.72 15.55
C GLU A 791 11.67 12.27 17.00
#